data_AF-A0A1F8V4L4-F1
#
_entry.id   AF-A0A1F8V4L4-F1
#
_cell.length_a   1.000
_cell.length_b   1.000
_cell.length_c   1.000
_cell.angle_alpha   90.00
_cell.angle_beta   90.00
_cell.angle_gamma   90.00
#
_symmetry.space_group_name_H-M   'P 1'
#
loop_
_entity.id
_entity.type
_entity.pdbx_description
1 polymer ?
#
loop_
_entity_poly.entity_id
_entity_poly.type
_entity_poly.pdbx_seq_one_letter_code
_entity_poly.pdbx_strand_id
1 'polypeptide(L)'
;MKLKDIEIKNNFRFVKFITILICCIASLIGPVILTGCEHTDNNLSSAAISVISSEADSSITTTESSEIESISSEQGNSSIPESSADKSDADISLVESLPESHAESSVISEVESAIESTVSADESEVSTEPPKPDIKYSTAISIGKSYTVNIKEGINYPDIAGKEMTDGENAASPSYNDAGFTGWMDGTPEIIIDLGKMYDTIYKFEVSYLCTDEAGIAPPKKINVQYSNDAKMWASGGSLPIPAFTKNTIKKTTLSFDKYISARYVKFTFEKGASWIFLDELSVIADVDIGNYYISSVVLEKKYNSFLPYDIPFEIDQITHTIDFTKVYAFNKNAKLYFTIKHNGTSVKNGSVIVDNKIAFIYSRSNKLTLVCKDGKTIDYAVKLNGENFGLPVVYITTNSLVPISTTAEYTLGNVSILSGDGNDIYYEAIQIRVRGNSTRSHPKLAYRFKFEQKFDVLGMGEAKNWVLLANHSDKSLLRNMVAFYLAEQFPSTIYAPSITPVEVYLNNEYIGVYTLGDHLQVQETRVDIEEGSNDVDTGYFLECDVRATEEDRRYFDLSGMLFSVISPEPVTDAQYNYIYNYVKNIDTLLLNKDEKVWDYLDMNTCVDWLLAKEICGATGMGYDAYMYKGKGGKLCFGPVWDYDLAFGNADFGGAERYDRFYLCSGQWMALWLNYDSFKALFFDRWEDAKQTYIPDTIKKMWEYYDQLKTAAEHNFTKWNILNTYVWPNPPKVMEANTYKKQVEYVEWYINNHVAWMDEQFKSMK
;
A
#
# COMPACT_ATOMS: atom_id res chain seq x y z
N MET A 1 -14.47 45.83 -28.81
CA MET A 1 -15.84 45.52 -28.30
C MET A 1 -15.87 45.90 -26.81
N LYS A 2 -17.00 46.32 -26.23
CA LYS A 2 -17.02 46.79 -24.83
C LYS A 2 -16.93 45.60 -23.86
N LEU A 3 -15.96 45.65 -22.93
CA LEU A 3 -16.08 44.91 -21.67
C LEU A 3 -17.09 45.63 -20.78
N LYS A 4 -18.02 44.88 -20.21
CA LYS A 4 -18.93 45.34 -19.18
C LYS A 4 -19.39 44.16 -18.34
N ASP A 5 -19.68 44.45 -17.07
CA ASP A 5 -20.54 43.66 -16.20
C ASP A 5 -20.04 42.23 -15.86
N ILE A 6 -18.91 42.16 -15.12
CA ILE A 6 -18.68 41.09 -14.13
C ILE A 6 -18.92 41.70 -12.74
N GLU A 7 -19.89 41.16 -12.01
CA GLU A 7 -20.30 41.64 -10.69
C GLU A 7 -19.40 41.05 -9.59
N ILE A 8 -18.41 41.84 -9.14
CA ILE A 8 -17.53 41.43 -8.04
C ILE A 8 -18.30 41.53 -6.71
N LYS A 9 -18.80 40.40 -6.20
CA LYS A 9 -19.25 40.30 -4.80
C LYS A 9 -18.04 40.51 -3.87
N ASN A 10 -18.21 41.40 -2.88
CA ASN A 10 -17.19 41.75 -1.90
C ASN A 10 -16.59 40.50 -1.22
N ASN A 11 -15.36 40.15 -1.58
CA ASN A 11 -14.64 39.03 -0.98
C ASN A 11 -13.37 39.55 -0.30
N PHE A 12 -13.48 39.91 0.98
CA PHE A 12 -12.42 40.52 1.80
C PHE A 12 -11.09 39.75 1.80
N ARG A 13 -11.13 38.44 1.54
CA ARG A 13 -9.92 37.59 1.44
C ARG A 13 -9.00 38.00 0.29
N PHE A 14 -9.53 38.40 -0.87
CA PHE A 14 -8.71 38.70 -2.05
C PHE A 14 -7.91 40.01 -1.92
N VAL A 15 -8.48 41.02 -1.27
CA VAL A 15 -7.80 42.31 -1.03
C VAL A 15 -6.67 42.13 -0.01
N LYS A 16 -6.90 41.43 1.11
CA LYS A 16 -5.84 41.13 2.09
C LYS A 16 -4.64 40.42 1.46
N PHE A 17 -4.89 39.44 0.59
CA PHE A 17 -3.83 38.66 -0.07
C PHE A 17 -2.90 39.56 -0.92
N ILE A 18 -3.48 40.49 -1.69
CA ILE A 18 -2.71 41.45 -2.50
C ILE A 18 -1.94 42.45 -1.62
N THR A 19 -2.53 42.95 -0.53
CA THR A 19 -1.83 43.86 0.40
C THR A 19 -0.61 43.20 1.04
N ILE A 20 -0.73 41.95 1.51
CA ILE A 20 0.39 41.20 2.10
C ILE A 20 1.50 40.99 1.05
N LEU A 21 1.15 40.57 -0.16
CA LEU A 21 2.12 40.35 -1.24
C LEU A 21 2.92 41.63 -1.59
N ILE A 22 2.27 42.79 -1.61
CA ILE A 22 2.92 44.09 -1.85
C ILE A 22 3.87 44.45 -0.69
N CYS A 23 3.48 44.20 0.56
CA CYS A 23 4.36 44.43 1.72
C CYS A 23 5.61 43.54 1.67
N CYS A 24 5.49 42.26 1.32
CA CYS A 24 6.63 41.35 1.18
C CYS A 24 7.62 41.77 0.08
N ILE A 25 7.12 42.32 -1.04
CA ILE A 25 7.97 42.84 -2.12
C ILE A 25 8.71 44.11 -1.67
N ALA A 26 8.04 45.00 -0.92
CA ALA A 26 8.66 46.23 -0.41
C ALA A 26 9.82 45.98 0.57
N SER A 27 9.81 44.86 1.32
CA SER A 27 10.90 44.46 2.22
C SER A 27 12.12 43.84 1.53
N LEU A 28 12.06 43.51 0.23
CA LEU A 28 13.14 42.83 -0.50
C LEU A 28 14.10 43.77 -1.27
N ILE A 29 13.88 45.09 -1.25
CA ILE A 29 14.66 46.06 -2.03
C ILE A 29 15.26 47.13 -1.12
N GLY A 30 16.48 46.89 -0.64
CA GLY A 30 17.32 47.91 -0.01
C GLY A 30 17.83 48.96 -1.02
N PRO A 31 18.23 50.16 -0.56
CA PRO A 31 18.52 51.29 -1.46
C PRO A 31 19.87 51.16 -2.18
N VAL A 32 19.84 50.87 -3.48
CA VAL A 32 21.00 51.00 -4.37
C VAL A 32 21.14 52.45 -4.84
N ILE A 33 22.32 53.03 -4.63
CA ILE A 33 22.66 54.39 -5.06
C ILE A 33 22.85 54.41 -6.58
N LEU A 34 22.20 55.35 -7.28
CA LEU A 34 22.50 55.67 -8.68
C LEU A 34 22.61 57.18 -8.91
N THR A 35 23.65 57.56 -9.67
CA THR A 35 24.00 58.95 -10.01
C THR A 35 23.79 59.22 -11.50
N GLY A 36 23.19 60.37 -11.85
CA GLY A 36 23.47 61.06 -13.12
C GLY A 36 22.29 61.29 -14.09
N CYS A 37 22.22 62.53 -14.58
CA CYS A 37 21.61 63.02 -15.84
C CYS A 37 20.12 62.73 -16.16
N GLU A 38 19.28 63.67 -15.71
CA GLU A 38 18.57 64.66 -16.56
C GLU A 38 17.55 64.24 -17.66
N HIS A 39 16.42 64.98 -17.64
CA HIS A 39 15.49 65.31 -18.76
C HIS A 39 14.61 64.17 -19.34
N THR A 40 13.29 64.34 -19.54
CA THR A 40 12.34 65.49 -19.37
C THR A 40 10.93 65.02 -18.94
N ASP A 41 10.17 65.89 -18.26
CA ASP A 41 8.74 66.26 -18.45
C ASP A 41 7.66 65.22 -18.86
N ASN A 42 6.42 65.22 -18.34
CA ASN A 42 5.78 66.05 -17.29
C ASN A 42 4.44 65.43 -16.80
N ASN A 43 3.97 65.84 -15.61
CA ASN A 43 2.59 65.80 -15.10
C ASN A 43 1.73 64.50 -15.13
N LEU A 44 1.30 64.06 -13.93
CA LEU A 44 -0.13 64.11 -13.53
C LEU A 44 -0.31 63.99 -11.99
N SER A 45 -1.39 64.60 -11.47
CA SER A 45 -1.77 64.72 -10.05
C SER A 45 -1.95 63.37 -9.33
N SER A 46 -1.33 63.07 -8.18
CA SER A 46 -1.39 63.69 -6.83
C SER A 46 -2.68 63.40 -6.03
N ALA A 47 -2.56 62.77 -4.85
CA ALA A 47 -3.66 62.39 -3.96
C ALA A 47 -3.40 62.74 -2.48
N ALA A 48 -4.47 62.96 -1.71
CA ALA A 48 -4.50 63.28 -0.27
C ALA A 48 -5.97 63.21 0.23
N ILE A 49 -6.37 62.97 1.49
CA ILE A 49 -5.83 62.28 2.70
C ILE A 49 -6.99 62.27 3.77
N SER A 50 -6.87 61.54 4.90
CA SER A 50 -7.82 61.48 6.06
C SER A 50 -9.10 60.62 5.85
N VAL A 51 -9.80 60.07 6.86
CA VAL A 51 -10.07 60.47 8.27
C VAL A 51 -10.18 59.29 9.27
N ILE A 52 -9.35 59.31 10.35
CA ILE A 52 -9.63 59.07 11.80
C ILE A 52 -10.25 57.70 12.25
N SER A 53 -10.45 57.54 13.57
CA SER A 53 -10.26 56.34 14.40
C SER A 53 -11.43 55.95 15.33
N SER A 54 -11.16 54.96 16.19
CA SER A 54 -11.67 54.70 17.56
C SER A 54 -13.07 54.12 17.79
N GLU A 55 -13.11 53.01 18.54
CA GLU A 55 -13.98 52.86 19.72
C GLU A 55 -13.44 51.74 20.65
N ALA A 56 -13.73 51.85 21.95
CA ALA A 56 -13.50 50.83 22.99
C ALA A 56 -14.31 51.19 24.25
N ASP A 57 -14.79 50.18 25.00
CA ASP A 57 -14.68 50.01 26.47
C ASP A 57 -15.75 49.05 27.06
N SER A 58 -15.53 48.61 28.31
CA SER A 58 -16.49 48.30 29.39
C SER A 58 -16.83 46.85 29.79
N SER A 59 -17.07 46.68 31.10
CA SER A 59 -17.47 45.48 31.90
C SER A 59 -16.42 44.34 32.05
N ILE A 60 -15.93 43.87 33.22
CA ILE A 60 -16.48 43.69 34.61
C ILE A 60 -17.44 42.49 34.67
N THR A 61 -17.28 41.41 35.46
CA THR A 61 -17.05 41.28 36.93
C THR A 61 -16.06 40.18 37.38
N THR A 62 -15.66 40.23 38.66
CA THR A 62 -14.90 39.22 39.43
C THR A 62 -15.77 38.27 40.28
N THR A 63 -15.24 37.11 40.65
CA THR A 63 -15.55 36.41 41.93
C THR A 63 -14.40 35.47 42.34
N GLU A 64 -14.20 35.30 43.65
CA GLU A 64 -13.15 34.48 44.28
C GLU A 64 -13.75 33.29 45.04
N SER A 65 -13.01 32.16 45.10
CA SER A 65 -12.95 31.17 46.20
C SER A 65 -12.21 29.91 45.72
N SER A 66 -11.55 29.06 46.53
CA SER A 66 -10.76 29.09 47.78
C SER A 66 -10.80 27.66 48.37
N GLU A 67 -9.92 27.34 49.34
CA GLU A 67 -9.76 26.02 49.98
C GLU A 67 -9.03 24.98 49.08
N ILE A 68 -7.86 24.38 49.40
CA ILE A 68 -7.18 23.92 50.64
C ILE A 68 -7.62 22.52 51.11
N GLU A 69 -6.80 21.50 50.81
CA GLU A 69 -6.36 20.37 51.67
C GLU A 69 -5.49 19.38 50.85
N SER A 70 -4.86 18.38 51.47
CA SER A 70 -3.47 18.47 51.95
C SER A 70 -2.84 17.10 52.26
N ILE A 71 -1.52 16.94 51.97
CA ILE A 71 -0.56 16.03 52.64
C ILE A 71 -0.61 14.50 52.33
N SER A 72 0.57 13.86 52.47
CA SER A 72 0.93 12.42 52.37
C SER A 72 1.14 11.87 50.94
N SER A 73 2.30 11.37 50.49
CA SER A 73 3.64 11.04 51.06
C SER A 73 3.89 9.65 51.67
N GLU A 74 4.45 8.73 50.85
CA GLU A 74 5.45 7.67 51.16
C GLU A 74 5.82 7.04 49.79
N GLN A 75 7.04 7.02 49.26
CA GLN A 75 8.37 6.52 49.68
C GLN A 75 8.57 4.99 49.77
N GLY A 76 9.27 4.45 48.76
CA GLY A 76 10.25 3.35 48.90
C GLY A 76 9.96 2.04 48.16
N ASN A 77 10.95 1.17 47.87
CA ASN A 77 12.41 1.35 47.75
C ASN A 77 13.07 0.05 47.21
N SER A 78 14.01 0.11 46.25
CA SER A 78 15.05 -0.93 45.94
C SER A 78 14.55 -2.33 45.47
N SER A 79 15.32 -3.28 44.91
CA SER A 79 16.63 -3.31 44.20
C SER A 79 16.91 -4.67 43.49
N ILE A 80 17.75 -4.63 42.44
CA ILE A 80 18.73 -5.60 41.86
C ILE A 80 19.30 -6.73 42.79
N PRO A 81 20.07 -7.78 42.34
CA PRO A 81 20.65 -8.10 40.99
C PRO A 81 20.66 -9.61 40.55
N GLU A 82 21.40 -9.92 39.45
CA GLU A 82 22.15 -11.17 39.15
C GLU A 82 21.36 -12.47 38.81
N SER A 83 21.84 -13.43 38.00
CA SER A 83 23.11 -13.65 37.24
C SER A 83 22.79 -14.54 35.99
N SER A 84 23.66 -15.11 35.14
CA SER A 84 25.12 -15.39 35.12
C SER A 84 25.66 -15.49 33.66
N ALA A 85 26.54 -16.46 33.32
CA ALA A 85 27.15 -16.65 31.99
C ALA A 85 27.56 -18.12 31.73
N ASP A 86 27.84 -18.50 30.48
CA ASP A 86 28.91 -19.47 30.13
C ASP A 86 29.42 -19.28 28.67
N LYS A 87 30.45 -20.05 28.26
CA LYS A 87 31.23 -19.92 27.01
C LYS A 87 31.19 -21.21 26.16
N SER A 88 31.47 -21.09 24.85
CA SER A 88 32.50 -21.92 24.20
C SER A 88 32.81 -21.50 22.75
N ASP A 89 34.10 -21.56 22.43
CA ASP A 89 34.75 -21.21 21.16
C ASP A 89 34.32 -22.07 19.95
N ALA A 90 34.46 -21.52 18.73
CA ALA A 90 35.30 -22.10 17.66
C ALA A 90 35.37 -21.19 16.40
N ASP A 91 36.59 -20.83 15.99
CA ASP A 91 36.85 -20.26 14.66
C ASP A 91 36.73 -21.31 13.54
N ILE A 92 36.37 -20.86 12.32
CA ILE A 92 37.11 -21.11 11.06
C ILE A 92 36.40 -20.34 9.93
N SER A 93 37.07 -19.36 9.34
CA SER A 93 36.78 -18.86 7.99
C SER A 93 38.05 -18.28 7.38
N LEU A 94 38.66 -19.01 6.44
CA LEU A 94 39.84 -18.54 5.72
C LEU A 94 39.45 -17.69 4.50
N VAL A 95 40.22 -16.63 4.28
CA VAL A 95 40.08 -15.67 3.19
C VAL A 95 40.51 -16.30 1.87
N GLU A 96 39.77 -16.09 0.78
CA GLU A 96 40.33 -15.43 -0.43
C GLU A 96 39.27 -15.06 -1.49
N SER A 97 39.61 -14.03 -2.27
CA SER A 97 38.73 -13.31 -3.21
C SER A 97 39.12 -13.56 -4.66
N LEU A 98 38.16 -13.52 -5.59
CA LEU A 98 38.42 -13.28 -7.02
C LEU A 98 37.43 -12.25 -7.63
N PRO A 99 37.84 -11.45 -8.65
CA PRO A 99 37.10 -10.27 -9.10
C PRO A 99 36.34 -10.43 -10.43
N GLU A 100 35.77 -9.32 -10.90
CA GLU A 100 34.94 -9.14 -12.10
C GLU A 100 35.68 -9.24 -13.46
N SER A 101 34.92 -9.38 -14.56
CA SER A 101 35.34 -8.98 -15.92
C SER A 101 34.12 -8.71 -16.84
N HIS A 102 34.33 -8.00 -17.96
CA HIS A 102 33.28 -7.36 -18.75
C HIS A 102 32.77 -8.13 -20.00
N ALA A 103 31.48 -7.93 -20.29
CA ALA A 103 30.83 -7.53 -21.57
C ALA A 103 31.20 -8.10 -22.96
N GLU A 104 30.21 -8.00 -23.88
CA GLU A 104 30.26 -8.14 -25.35
C GLU A 104 30.51 -9.54 -25.97
N SER A 105 30.13 -9.85 -27.22
CA SER A 105 28.95 -9.43 -28.02
C SER A 105 28.82 -10.26 -29.32
N SER A 106 27.62 -10.79 -29.61
CA SER A 106 27.03 -11.00 -30.96
C SER A 106 27.59 -12.04 -31.97
N VAL A 107 26.69 -12.44 -32.88
CA VAL A 107 26.88 -13.12 -34.20
C VAL A 107 27.45 -14.56 -34.22
N ILE A 108 26.61 -15.50 -34.66
CA ILE A 108 26.81 -16.28 -35.91
C ILE A 108 25.46 -16.90 -36.32
N SER A 109 25.15 -16.80 -37.61
CA SER A 109 24.05 -17.48 -38.32
C SER A 109 24.64 -18.28 -39.49
N GLU A 110 23.81 -19.07 -40.18
CA GLU A 110 24.19 -19.95 -41.30
C GLU A 110 25.00 -21.20 -40.88
N VAL A 111 24.38 -22.39 -40.93
CA VAL A 111 24.57 -23.35 -42.04
C VAL A 111 23.30 -24.21 -42.15
N GLU A 112 22.51 -24.00 -43.20
CA GLU A 112 21.58 -25.02 -43.74
C GLU A 112 21.98 -25.32 -45.19
N SER A 113 21.51 -26.46 -45.71
CA SER A 113 21.70 -27.01 -47.09
C SER A 113 22.91 -27.91 -47.35
N ALA A 114 22.80 -29.19 -46.94
CA ALA A 114 23.34 -30.31 -47.71
C ALA A 114 22.63 -31.64 -47.38
N ILE A 115 22.46 -32.48 -48.41
CA ILE A 115 22.00 -33.88 -48.46
C ILE A 115 20.53 -34.07 -48.89
N GLU A 116 20.37 -34.46 -50.16
CA GLU A 116 19.18 -35.10 -50.72
C GLU A 116 19.65 -36.19 -51.70
N SER A 117 18.93 -37.34 -51.73
CA SER A 117 19.13 -38.46 -52.67
C SER A 117 20.44 -39.28 -52.48
N THR A 118 20.53 -40.60 -52.66
CA THR A 118 19.55 -41.65 -53.03
C THR A 118 19.87 -42.97 -52.29
N VAL A 119 18.88 -43.85 -52.11
CA VAL A 119 18.84 -45.30 -52.47
C VAL A 119 17.48 -45.85 -51.99
N SER A 120 16.94 -46.87 -52.67
CA SER A 120 15.55 -47.33 -52.47
C SER A 120 15.41 -48.86 -52.51
N ALA A 121 14.50 -49.37 -51.67
CA ALA A 121 14.04 -50.78 -51.58
C ALA A 121 15.11 -51.79 -51.09
N ASP A 122 14.75 -52.96 -50.53
CA ASP A 122 13.43 -53.57 -50.38
C ASP A 122 13.37 -54.39 -49.06
N GLU A 123 12.53 -54.02 -48.09
CA GLU A 123 12.12 -54.89 -46.98
C GLU A 123 10.64 -54.68 -46.65
N SER A 124 9.91 -55.77 -46.46
CA SER A 124 8.47 -55.77 -46.21
C SER A 124 8.17 -55.61 -44.72
N GLU A 125 7.99 -54.36 -44.26
CA GLU A 125 7.50 -54.10 -42.91
C GLU A 125 6.13 -54.75 -42.69
N VAL A 126 6.09 -55.76 -41.81
CA VAL A 126 4.85 -56.29 -41.27
C VAL A 126 4.27 -55.22 -40.36
N SER A 127 3.15 -54.62 -40.78
CA SER A 127 2.42 -53.63 -39.96
C SER A 127 1.83 -54.30 -38.72
N THR A 128 2.64 -54.42 -37.67
CA THR A 128 2.16 -54.55 -36.30
C THR A 128 1.88 -53.14 -35.80
N GLU A 129 0.61 -52.72 -35.81
CA GLU A 129 0.22 -51.55 -35.02
C GLU A 129 0.69 -51.78 -33.57
N PRO A 130 1.26 -50.76 -32.90
CA PRO A 130 1.64 -50.90 -31.50
C PRO A 130 0.39 -51.25 -30.69
N PRO A 131 0.49 -52.22 -29.75
CA PRO A 131 -0.68 -52.76 -29.08
C PRO A 131 -1.47 -51.65 -28.39
N LYS A 132 -2.80 -51.71 -28.54
CA LYS A 132 -3.73 -50.80 -27.86
C LYS A 132 -3.41 -50.76 -26.35
N PRO A 133 -3.36 -49.58 -25.72
CA PRO A 133 -2.98 -49.49 -24.31
C PRO A 133 -3.78 -50.39 -23.37
N ASP A 134 -3.06 -51.04 -22.45
CA ASP A 134 -3.59 -51.83 -21.34
C ASP A 134 -4.11 -50.89 -20.24
N ILE A 135 -5.25 -50.24 -20.54
CA ILE A 135 -5.89 -49.19 -19.74
C ILE A 135 -6.29 -49.74 -18.36
N LYS A 136 -5.74 -49.16 -17.29
CA LYS A 136 -5.99 -49.57 -15.90
C LYS A 136 -6.96 -48.67 -15.16
N TYR A 137 -6.98 -47.39 -15.50
CA TYR A 137 -7.73 -46.32 -14.84
C TYR A 137 -8.56 -45.54 -15.86
N SER A 138 -9.69 -44.99 -15.43
CA SER A 138 -10.58 -44.16 -16.26
C SER A 138 -10.80 -42.79 -15.60
N THR A 139 -9.69 -42.09 -15.38
CA THR A 139 -9.65 -40.89 -14.55
C THR A 139 -9.99 -39.64 -15.35
N ALA A 140 -11.07 -38.96 -14.99
CA ALA A 140 -11.46 -37.67 -15.56
C ALA A 140 -10.55 -36.54 -15.05
N ILE A 141 -9.43 -36.32 -15.73
CA ILE A 141 -8.41 -35.33 -15.37
C ILE A 141 -8.82 -33.88 -15.64
N SER A 142 -9.96 -33.65 -16.31
CA SER A 142 -10.59 -32.32 -16.42
C SER A 142 -11.30 -31.87 -15.14
N ILE A 143 -11.60 -32.76 -14.18
CA ILE A 143 -12.36 -32.38 -12.98
C ILE A 143 -11.61 -31.30 -12.19
N GLY A 144 -12.32 -30.20 -11.89
CA GLY A 144 -11.81 -29.01 -11.21
C GLY A 144 -10.96 -28.08 -12.08
N LYS A 145 -10.66 -28.43 -13.34
CA LYS A 145 -9.78 -27.65 -14.23
C LYS A 145 -10.47 -26.42 -14.80
N SER A 146 -9.69 -25.41 -15.18
CA SER A 146 -10.24 -24.17 -15.78
C SER A 146 -10.51 -24.34 -17.26
N TYR A 147 -11.47 -23.58 -17.76
CA TYR A 147 -11.73 -23.46 -19.19
C TYR A 147 -12.03 -22.02 -19.59
N THR A 148 -11.97 -21.76 -20.90
CA THR A 148 -12.50 -20.55 -21.52
C THR A 148 -13.59 -20.90 -22.53
N VAL A 149 -14.56 -20.00 -22.71
CA VAL A 149 -15.63 -20.12 -23.71
C VAL A 149 -15.57 -18.90 -24.62
N ASN A 150 -15.70 -19.10 -25.94
CA ASN A 150 -15.64 -18.03 -26.94
C ASN A 150 -16.85 -17.08 -26.97
N ILE A 151 -17.99 -17.50 -26.38
CA ILE A 151 -19.25 -16.75 -26.33
C ILE A 151 -19.84 -16.78 -24.92
N LYS A 152 -20.67 -15.79 -24.62
CA LYS A 152 -21.41 -15.75 -23.37
C LYS A 152 -22.60 -16.72 -23.39
N GLU A 153 -22.80 -17.37 -22.26
CA GLU A 153 -23.95 -18.17 -21.89
C GLU A 153 -25.27 -17.37 -21.82
N GLY A 154 -26.40 -18.07 -21.89
CA GLY A 154 -27.72 -17.47 -21.77
C GLY A 154 -28.04 -17.06 -20.34
N ILE A 155 -28.53 -15.84 -20.13
CA ILE A 155 -28.76 -15.22 -18.80
C ILE A 155 -29.64 -16.05 -17.83
N ASN A 156 -30.50 -16.93 -18.35
CA ASN A 156 -31.37 -17.81 -17.55
C ASN A 156 -30.77 -19.21 -17.29
N TYR A 157 -29.69 -19.57 -17.98
CA TYR A 157 -28.99 -20.87 -17.89
C TYR A 157 -27.46 -20.65 -17.77
N PRO A 158 -27.01 -19.88 -16.77
CA PRO A 158 -25.64 -19.39 -16.69
C PRO A 158 -24.61 -20.45 -16.25
N ASP A 159 -23.35 -20.11 -16.50
CA ASP A 159 -22.13 -20.69 -15.94
C ASP A 159 -21.77 -19.80 -14.75
N ILE A 160 -22.18 -20.19 -13.55
CA ILE A 160 -22.14 -19.35 -12.34
C ILE A 160 -20.77 -19.42 -11.67
N ALA A 161 -20.16 -20.60 -11.61
CA ALA A 161 -18.83 -20.81 -11.02
C ALA A 161 -17.68 -20.71 -12.03
N GLY A 162 -17.95 -20.73 -13.34
CA GLY A 162 -16.91 -20.81 -14.38
C GLY A 162 -16.26 -22.19 -14.41
N LYS A 163 -16.99 -23.21 -13.96
CA LYS A 163 -16.50 -24.57 -13.70
C LYS A 163 -17.53 -25.66 -14.01
N GLU A 164 -18.77 -25.31 -14.33
CA GLU A 164 -19.88 -26.23 -14.57
C GLU A 164 -19.59 -27.27 -15.66
N MET A 165 -18.77 -26.96 -16.67
CA MET A 165 -18.34 -27.95 -17.67
C MET A 165 -17.25 -28.93 -17.18
N THR A 166 -16.76 -28.77 -15.96
CA THR A 166 -15.63 -29.52 -15.38
C THR A 166 -15.75 -29.79 -13.88
N ASP A 167 -16.93 -29.67 -13.25
CA ASP A 167 -17.06 -29.88 -11.80
C ASP A 167 -17.26 -31.36 -11.41
N GLY A 168 -17.52 -32.23 -12.41
CA GLY A 168 -17.72 -33.66 -12.25
C GLY A 168 -19.14 -34.07 -11.83
N GLU A 169 -20.06 -33.12 -11.68
CA GLU A 169 -21.49 -33.39 -11.54
C GLU A 169 -22.16 -33.48 -12.93
N ASN A 170 -23.45 -33.79 -12.94
CA ASN A 170 -24.27 -33.94 -14.14
C ASN A 170 -25.68 -33.49 -13.75
N ALA A 171 -26.49 -32.99 -14.69
CA ALA A 171 -27.82 -32.49 -14.36
C ALA A 171 -28.70 -33.61 -13.74
N ALA A 172 -29.44 -33.28 -12.68
CA ALA A 172 -30.17 -34.29 -11.90
C ALA A 172 -31.40 -34.85 -12.65
N SER A 173 -31.89 -34.10 -13.63
CA SER A 173 -33.05 -34.42 -14.46
C SER A 173 -32.85 -33.94 -15.91
N PRO A 174 -33.47 -34.60 -16.91
CA PRO A 174 -33.43 -34.15 -18.30
C PRO A 174 -34.39 -32.98 -18.57
N SER A 175 -34.32 -31.94 -17.73
CA SER A 175 -35.10 -30.72 -17.80
C SER A 175 -34.16 -29.56 -18.12
N TYR A 176 -34.54 -28.69 -19.06
CA TYR A 176 -33.80 -27.45 -19.30
C TYR A 176 -33.91 -26.43 -18.15
N ASN A 177 -34.74 -26.71 -17.13
CA ASN A 177 -34.82 -25.93 -15.89
C ASN A 177 -33.96 -26.54 -14.76
N ASP A 178 -33.20 -27.59 -15.04
CA ASP A 178 -32.25 -28.17 -14.09
C ASP A 178 -30.99 -27.29 -14.03
N ALA A 179 -30.57 -26.90 -12.82
CA ALA A 179 -29.46 -25.98 -12.62
C ALA A 179 -28.09 -26.60 -12.97
N GLY A 180 -28.02 -27.92 -13.19
CA GLY A 180 -26.81 -28.59 -13.69
C GLY A 180 -26.53 -28.41 -15.18
N PHE A 181 -27.36 -27.66 -15.93
CA PHE A 181 -27.08 -27.34 -17.34
C PHE A 181 -26.71 -25.87 -17.56
N THR A 182 -25.61 -25.65 -18.27
CA THR A 182 -25.32 -24.35 -18.92
C THR A 182 -25.88 -24.35 -20.34
N GLY A 183 -26.53 -23.24 -20.74
CA GLY A 183 -27.22 -23.12 -22.03
C GLY A 183 -26.72 -21.95 -22.89
N TRP A 184 -26.44 -22.20 -24.18
CA TRP A 184 -26.00 -21.16 -25.13
C TRP A 184 -26.99 -20.95 -26.29
N MET A 185 -27.44 -19.71 -26.47
CA MET A 185 -28.30 -19.28 -27.59
C MET A 185 -27.52 -18.55 -28.69
N ASP A 186 -26.81 -17.48 -28.32
CA ASP A 186 -26.22 -16.52 -29.27
C ASP A 186 -24.88 -16.98 -29.85
N GLY A 187 -24.98 -17.84 -30.87
CA GLY A 187 -23.84 -18.50 -31.51
C GLY A 187 -23.67 -19.94 -31.04
N THR A 188 -22.44 -20.46 -31.19
CA THR A 188 -22.08 -21.84 -30.83
C THR A 188 -20.84 -21.82 -29.95
N PRO A 189 -20.83 -22.51 -28.78
CA PRO A 189 -19.67 -22.52 -27.91
C PRO A 189 -18.49 -23.26 -28.55
N GLU A 190 -17.31 -22.68 -28.36
CA GLU A 190 -16.01 -23.35 -28.38
C GLU A 190 -15.48 -23.27 -26.94
N ILE A 191 -15.21 -24.42 -26.34
CA ILE A 191 -14.83 -24.54 -24.92
C ILE A 191 -13.43 -25.15 -24.85
N ILE A 192 -12.49 -24.42 -24.26
CA ILE A 192 -11.08 -24.83 -24.15
C ILE A 192 -10.73 -25.09 -22.69
N ILE A 193 -10.54 -26.35 -22.31
CA ILE A 193 -10.05 -26.76 -20.99
C ILE A 193 -8.52 -26.67 -20.96
N ASP A 194 -7.96 -26.04 -19.93
CA ASP A 194 -6.54 -26.15 -19.57
C ASP A 194 -6.39 -27.16 -18.42
N LEU A 195 -5.74 -28.29 -18.67
CA LEU A 195 -5.51 -29.35 -17.67
C LEU A 195 -4.48 -28.95 -16.59
N GLY A 196 -3.90 -27.74 -16.68
CA GLY A 196 -2.90 -27.17 -15.79
C GLY A 196 -1.48 -27.66 -16.07
N LYS A 197 -1.33 -28.90 -16.56
CA LYS A 197 -0.08 -29.53 -16.96
C LYS A 197 -0.25 -30.42 -18.18
N MET A 198 0.87 -30.81 -18.78
CA MET A 198 0.89 -31.86 -19.80
C MET A 198 0.51 -33.21 -19.17
N TYR A 199 -0.34 -33.95 -19.88
CA TYR A 199 -0.58 -35.37 -19.68
C TYR A 199 -0.19 -36.10 -20.97
N ASP A 200 0.20 -37.37 -20.86
CA ASP A 200 0.65 -38.24 -21.95
C ASP A 200 -0.12 -39.56 -22.04
N THR A 201 -1.01 -39.86 -21.07
CA THR A 201 -1.87 -41.06 -21.03
C THR A 201 -3.35 -40.77 -21.29
N ILE A 202 -3.71 -39.64 -21.92
CA ILE A 202 -5.10 -39.36 -22.31
C ILE A 202 -5.53 -40.39 -23.37
N TYR A 203 -6.70 -41.00 -23.20
CA TYR A 203 -7.19 -42.03 -24.13
C TYR A 203 -8.68 -41.91 -24.48
N LYS A 204 -9.43 -41.05 -23.80
CA LYS A 204 -10.88 -40.87 -24.02
C LYS A 204 -11.32 -39.43 -23.75
N PHE A 205 -12.25 -38.94 -24.56
CA PHE A 205 -13.07 -37.77 -24.29
C PHE A 205 -14.53 -38.21 -24.08
N GLU A 206 -15.25 -37.52 -23.18
CA GLU A 206 -16.67 -37.69 -22.93
C GLU A 206 -17.37 -36.32 -22.90
N VAL A 207 -18.59 -36.24 -23.44
CA VAL A 207 -19.44 -35.04 -23.37
C VAL A 207 -20.84 -35.46 -22.95
N SER A 208 -21.39 -34.76 -21.95
CA SER A 208 -22.78 -34.88 -21.50
C SER A 208 -23.61 -33.68 -21.98
N TYR A 209 -24.84 -33.94 -22.43
CA TYR A 209 -25.74 -32.93 -22.99
C TYR A 209 -27.23 -33.31 -22.94
N LEU A 210 -28.10 -32.31 -23.00
CA LEU A 210 -29.55 -32.48 -23.00
C LEU A 210 -30.09 -32.89 -24.39
N CYS A 211 -30.89 -33.96 -24.43
CA CYS A 211 -31.75 -34.31 -25.58
C CYS A 211 -33.20 -33.96 -25.31
N THR A 212 -33.67 -32.85 -25.89
CA THR A 212 -35.11 -32.56 -26.07
C THR A 212 -35.35 -31.92 -27.44
N ASP A 213 -36.61 -31.64 -27.77
CA ASP A 213 -37.06 -30.84 -28.92
C ASP A 213 -37.91 -29.62 -28.46
N GLU A 214 -37.97 -29.37 -27.15
CA GLU A 214 -38.75 -28.29 -26.53
C GLU A 214 -37.93 -26.99 -26.42
N ALA A 215 -38.61 -25.85 -26.24
CA ALA A 215 -38.01 -24.51 -26.03
C ALA A 215 -36.99 -24.04 -27.10
N GLY A 216 -36.91 -24.69 -28.26
CA GLY A 216 -35.89 -24.40 -29.29
C GLY A 216 -34.52 -25.02 -29.00
N ILE A 217 -34.47 -26.01 -28.10
CA ILE A 217 -33.31 -26.84 -27.77
C ILE A 217 -33.30 -28.07 -28.67
N ALA A 218 -32.12 -28.52 -29.05
CA ALA A 218 -31.91 -29.81 -29.70
C ALA A 218 -30.48 -30.32 -29.40
N PRO A 219 -30.22 -31.64 -29.46
CA PRO A 219 -28.87 -32.18 -29.34
C PRO A 219 -27.91 -31.58 -30.40
N PRO A 220 -26.60 -31.55 -30.13
CA PRO A 220 -25.61 -31.20 -31.14
C PRO A 220 -25.68 -32.18 -32.33
N LYS A 221 -25.62 -31.64 -33.56
CA LYS A 221 -25.46 -32.41 -34.81
C LYS A 221 -24.06 -32.97 -34.94
N LYS A 222 -23.08 -32.27 -34.35
CA LYS A 222 -21.66 -32.62 -34.36
C LYS A 222 -21.00 -32.12 -33.09
N ILE A 223 -20.03 -32.88 -32.59
CA ILE A 223 -19.07 -32.46 -31.57
C ILE A 223 -17.71 -32.85 -32.14
N ASN A 224 -16.74 -31.92 -32.18
CA ASN A 224 -15.35 -32.21 -32.53
C ASN A 224 -14.44 -31.84 -31.37
N VAL A 225 -13.38 -32.62 -31.18
CA VAL A 225 -12.33 -32.31 -30.21
C VAL A 225 -11.02 -32.06 -30.94
N GLN A 226 -10.29 -31.05 -30.48
CA GLN A 226 -8.90 -30.80 -30.80
C GLN A 226 -8.09 -30.77 -29.50
N TYR A 227 -6.79 -31.06 -29.58
CA TYR A 227 -5.90 -31.04 -28.42
C TYR A 227 -4.57 -30.34 -28.76
N SER A 228 -3.92 -29.79 -27.75
CA SER A 228 -2.74 -28.94 -27.91
C SER A 228 -1.84 -28.97 -26.67
N ASN A 229 -0.55 -28.68 -26.88
CA ASN A 229 0.44 -28.56 -25.81
C ASN A 229 0.65 -27.09 -25.39
N ASP A 230 0.31 -26.14 -26.27
CA ASP A 230 0.66 -24.71 -26.15
C ASP A 230 -0.52 -23.74 -26.41
N ALA A 231 -1.73 -24.28 -26.62
CA ALA A 231 -2.95 -23.60 -27.03
C ALA A 231 -2.91 -22.87 -28.40
N LYS A 232 -1.83 -23.02 -29.18
CA LYS A 232 -1.65 -22.36 -30.50
C LYS A 232 -1.70 -23.39 -31.63
N MET A 233 -0.98 -24.50 -31.49
CA MET A 233 -0.97 -25.60 -32.46
C MET A 233 -1.95 -26.69 -32.01
N TRP A 234 -2.97 -26.95 -32.83
CA TRP A 234 -4.10 -27.82 -32.49
C TRP A 234 -4.15 -29.09 -33.36
N ALA A 235 -3.84 -30.23 -32.75
CA ALA A 235 -4.05 -31.54 -33.35
C ALA A 235 -5.54 -31.91 -33.34
N SER A 236 -5.99 -32.69 -34.32
CA SER A 236 -7.36 -33.18 -34.38
C SER A 236 -7.53 -34.43 -33.51
N GLY A 237 -8.43 -34.38 -32.53
CA GLY A 237 -8.93 -35.57 -31.84
C GLY A 237 -9.98 -36.31 -32.69
N GLY A 238 -10.74 -35.59 -33.51
CA GLY A 238 -11.80 -36.14 -34.36
C GLY A 238 -13.19 -35.67 -33.93
N SER A 239 -14.23 -36.40 -34.34
CA SER A 239 -15.62 -36.11 -33.97
C SER A 239 -16.18 -37.20 -33.04
N LEU A 240 -16.87 -36.81 -31.97
CA LEU A 240 -17.62 -37.76 -31.14
C LEU A 240 -18.84 -38.25 -31.94
N PRO A 241 -19.24 -39.53 -31.81
CA PRO A 241 -20.49 -40.01 -32.37
C PRO A 241 -21.67 -39.31 -31.67
N ILE A 242 -22.79 -39.13 -32.38
CA ILE A 242 -24.02 -38.61 -31.79
C ILE A 242 -25.02 -39.78 -31.66
N PRO A 243 -25.29 -40.28 -30.43
CA PRO A 243 -26.32 -41.28 -30.19
C PRO A 243 -27.70 -40.88 -30.76
N ALA A 244 -28.48 -41.89 -31.15
CA ALA A 244 -29.84 -41.68 -31.63
C ALA A 244 -30.67 -40.87 -30.63
N PHE A 245 -31.40 -39.87 -31.14
CA PHE A 245 -32.22 -38.97 -30.33
C PHE A 245 -33.22 -39.75 -29.46
N THR A 246 -33.33 -39.35 -28.20
CA THR A 246 -34.38 -39.82 -27.30
C THR A 246 -34.86 -38.61 -26.53
N LYS A 247 -36.11 -38.19 -26.76
CA LYS A 247 -36.67 -37.00 -26.15
C LYS A 247 -36.66 -37.09 -24.62
N ASN A 248 -36.34 -35.96 -23.99
CA ASN A 248 -36.25 -35.75 -22.55
C ASN A 248 -35.34 -36.80 -21.89
N THR A 249 -34.11 -36.90 -22.40
CA THR A 249 -33.01 -37.66 -21.79
C THR A 249 -31.74 -36.83 -21.73
N ILE A 250 -30.86 -37.14 -20.77
CA ILE A 250 -29.46 -36.70 -20.83
C ILE A 250 -28.70 -37.76 -21.64
N LYS A 251 -27.81 -37.34 -22.55
CA LYS A 251 -26.94 -38.25 -23.31
C LYS A 251 -25.49 -37.93 -23.01
N LYS A 252 -24.75 -38.96 -22.62
CA LYS A 252 -23.30 -39.00 -22.69
C LYS A 252 -22.87 -39.63 -24.00
N THR A 253 -21.83 -39.09 -24.61
CA THR A 253 -21.15 -39.69 -25.77
C THR A 253 -19.64 -39.60 -25.61
N THR A 254 -18.91 -40.54 -26.21
CA THR A 254 -17.46 -40.68 -26.01
C THR A 254 -16.70 -40.89 -27.31
N LEU A 255 -15.47 -40.42 -27.34
CA LEU A 255 -14.47 -40.71 -28.37
C LEU A 255 -13.25 -41.29 -27.66
N SER A 256 -12.90 -42.53 -27.97
CA SER A 256 -11.75 -43.23 -27.38
C SER A 256 -10.71 -43.53 -28.46
N PHE A 257 -9.44 -43.50 -28.07
CA PHE A 257 -8.30 -43.71 -28.95
C PHE A 257 -7.69 -45.11 -28.76
N ASP A 258 -7.08 -45.64 -29.82
CA ASP A 258 -6.33 -46.90 -29.79
C ASP A 258 -4.84 -46.70 -29.42
N LYS A 259 -4.44 -45.45 -29.14
CA LYS A 259 -3.13 -45.03 -28.64
C LYS A 259 -3.35 -43.87 -27.66
N TYR A 260 -2.46 -43.67 -26.70
CA TYR A 260 -2.53 -42.45 -25.89
C TYR A 260 -2.27 -41.20 -26.74
N ILE A 261 -2.88 -40.08 -26.35
CA ILE A 261 -2.56 -38.75 -26.85
C ILE A 261 -1.92 -37.93 -25.74
N SER A 262 -1.02 -37.02 -26.10
CA SER A 262 -0.42 -36.08 -25.16
C SER A 262 -0.95 -34.66 -25.42
N ALA A 263 -1.34 -33.97 -24.35
CA ALA A 263 -1.90 -32.62 -24.38
C ALA A 263 -1.83 -31.94 -23.01
N ARG A 264 -1.90 -30.61 -23.01
CA ARG A 264 -2.30 -29.78 -21.85
C ARG A 264 -3.67 -29.13 -22.07
N TYR A 265 -3.99 -28.78 -23.30
CA TYR A 265 -5.21 -28.07 -23.66
C TYR A 265 -6.12 -28.96 -24.50
N VAL A 266 -7.42 -28.95 -24.21
CA VAL A 266 -8.43 -29.70 -24.97
C VAL A 266 -9.57 -28.76 -25.35
N LYS A 267 -9.86 -28.68 -26.65
CA LYS A 267 -10.88 -27.81 -27.24
C LYS A 267 -12.05 -28.63 -27.74
N PHE A 268 -13.24 -28.36 -27.21
CA PHE A 268 -14.51 -28.91 -27.69
C PHE A 268 -15.21 -27.86 -28.58
N THR A 269 -15.61 -28.28 -29.78
CA THR A 269 -16.38 -27.45 -30.73
C THR A 269 -17.65 -28.18 -31.12
N PHE A 270 -18.74 -27.44 -31.31
CA PHE A 270 -20.07 -28.01 -31.50
C PHE A 270 -20.68 -27.57 -32.85
N GLU A 271 -21.69 -28.30 -33.31
CA GLU A 271 -22.64 -27.84 -34.32
C GLU A 271 -24.05 -27.99 -33.75
N LYS A 272 -24.80 -26.88 -33.62
CA LYS A 272 -26.07 -26.86 -32.89
C LYS A 272 -27.21 -27.52 -33.67
N GLY A 273 -28.04 -28.29 -32.97
CA GLY A 273 -29.27 -28.84 -33.51
C GLY A 273 -30.29 -27.74 -33.85
N ALA A 274 -30.50 -26.83 -32.91
CA ALA A 274 -31.49 -25.75 -32.94
C ALA A 274 -30.93 -24.45 -32.32
N SER A 275 -31.79 -23.51 -31.94
CA SER A 275 -31.41 -22.21 -31.36
C SER A 275 -30.61 -22.32 -30.07
N TRP A 276 -30.86 -23.35 -29.26
CA TRP A 276 -30.14 -23.62 -28.01
C TRP A 276 -29.35 -24.93 -28.06
N ILE A 277 -28.24 -24.95 -27.33
CA ILE A 277 -27.52 -26.16 -26.89
C ILE A 277 -27.32 -26.08 -25.37
N PHE A 278 -27.47 -27.22 -24.69
CA PHE A 278 -27.41 -27.37 -23.24
C PHE A 278 -26.42 -28.50 -22.92
N LEU A 279 -25.40 -28.21 -22.11
CA LEU A 279 -24.32 -29.11 -21.72
C LEU A 279 -24.23 -29.17 -20.18
N ASP A 280 -23.77 -30.30 -19.63
CA ASP A 280 -23.61 -30.47 -18.18
C ASP A 280 -22.23 -31.00 -17.72
N GLU A 281 -21.40 -31.62 -18.59
CA GLU A 281 -20.02 -32.04 -18.22
C GLU A 281 -19.17 -32.33 -19.47
N LEU A 282 -17.90 -31.89 -19.47
CA LEU A 282 -16.89 -32.13 -20.51
C LEU A 282 -15.66 -32.85 -19.92
N SER A 283 -15.66 -34.17 -20.07
CA SER A 283 -14.71 -35.05 -19.40
C SER A 283 -13.52 -35.42 -20.30
N VAL A 284 -12.31 -35.02 -19.89
CA VAL A 284 -11.04 -35.48 -20.47
C VAL A 284 -10.52 -36.63 -19.63
N ILE A 285 -10.35 -37.81 -20.22
CA ILE A 285 -10.14 -39.05 -19.48
C ILE A 285 -8.80 -39.71 -19.87
N ALA A 286 -7.98 -39.95 -18.84
CA ALA A 286 -6.63 -40.49 -18.94
C ALA A 286 -6.42 -41.73 -18.07
N ASP A 287 -5.43 -42.55 -18.45
CA ASP A 287 -4.99 -43.71 -17.69
C ASP A 287 -3.99 -43.25 -16.63
N VAL A 288 -4.51 -42.83 -15.48
CA VAL A 288 -3.78 -42.23 -14.35
C VAL A 288 -4.37 -42.76 -13.05
N ASP A 289 -3.53 -43.31 -12.17
CA ASP A 289 -3.94 -43.63 -10.80
C ASP A 289 -4.03 -42.35 -9.96
N ILE A 290 -5.21 -42.07 -9.41
CA ILE A 290 -5.46 -41.03 -8.40
C ILE A 290 -6.05 -41.63 -7.11
N GLY A 291 -5.99 -42.95 -6.97
CA GLY A 291 -6.66 -43.71 -5.93
C GLY A 291 -8.19 -43.73 -6.05
N ASN A 292 -8.83 -44.48 -5.16
CA ASN A 292 -10.30 -44.57 -5.08
C ASN A 292 -10.95 -43.41 -4.31
N TYR A 293 -10.15 -42.52 -3.69
CA TYR A 293 -10.65 -41.47 -2.79
C TYR A 293 -10.02 -40.11 -3.11
N TYR A 294 -10.84 -39.09 -3.30
CA TYR A 294 -10.40 -37.74 -3.65
C TYR A 294 -11.37 -36.65 -3.16
N ILE A 295 -10.84 -35.42 -3.09
CA ILE A 295 -11.61 -34.18 -2.97
C ILE A 295 -11.86 -33.68 -4.40
N SER A 296 -13.12 -33.63 -4.84
CA SER A 296 -13.48 -33.20 -6.21
C SER A 296 -13.60 -31.69 -6.35
N SER A 297 -13.98 -30.97 -5.29
CA SER A 297 -14.14 -29.52 -5.34
C SER A 297 -13.91 -28.88 -3.97
N VAL A 298 -13.33 -27.66 -3.98
CA VAL A 298 -13.20 -26.77 -2.82
C VAL A 298 -13.60 -25.37 -3.28
N VAL A 299 -14.63 -24.79 -2.66
CA VAL A 299 -15.19 -23.49 -3.04
C VAL A 299 -15.31 -22.57 -1.82
N LEU A 300 -14.78 -21.35 -1.94
CA LEU A 300 -15.05 -20.23 -1.06
C LEU A 300 -16.37 -19.57 -1.49
N GLU A 301 -17.48 -20.00 -0.91
CA GLU A 301 -18.81 -19.50 -1.29
C GLU A 301 -19.12 -18.15 -0.62
N LYS A 302 -19.55 -17.15 -1.40
CA LYS A 302 -19.87 -15.77 -0.96
C LYS A 302 -20.95 -15.70 0.11
N LYS A 303 -21.95 -16.59 0.03
CA LYS A 303 -23.03 -16.70 1.04
C LYS A 303 -22.53 -16.96 2.46
N TYR A 304 -21.31 -17.50 2.61
CA TYR A 304 -20.66 -17.72 3.90
C TYR A 304 -19.44 -16.79 4.11
N ASN A 305 -18.82 -16.35 3.02
CA ASN A 305 -17.70 -15.41 3.00
C ASN A 305 -18.18 -14.05 2.43
N SER A 306 -18.92 -13.27 3.22
CA SER A 306 -19.66 -12.07 2.75
C SER A 306 -18.80 -10.94 2.16
N PHE A 307 -17.48 -10.99 2.36
CA PHE A 307 -16.50 -10.09 1.77
C PHE A 307 -16.19 -10.40 0.29
N LEU A 308 -16.54 -11.59 -0.21
CA LEU A 308 -16.26 -11.98 -1.59
C LEU A 308 -17.24 -11.34 -2.60
N PRO A 309 -16.78 -10.96 -3.80
CA PRO A 309 -17.65 -10.43 -4.86
C PRO A 309 -18.54 -11.53 -5.48
N TYR A 310 -18.07 -12.77 -5.49
CA TYR A 310 -18.68 -13.98 -6.05
C TYR A 310 -18.05 -15.22 -5.40
N ASP A 311 -18.56 -16.42 -5.66
CA ASP A 311 -17.98 -17.67 -5.17
C ASP A 311 -16.63 -17.94 -5.88
N ILE A 312 -15.63 -18.45 -5.14
CA ILE A 312 -14.28 -18.68 -5.69
C ILE A 312 -13.89 -20.17 -5.56
N PRO A 313 -13.85 -20.93 -6.68
CA PRO A 313 -13.34 -22.29 -6.70
C PRO A 313 -11.80 -22.31 -6.67
N PHE A 314 -11.23 -23.31 -6.01
CA PHE A 314 -9.80 -23.65 -6.09
C PHE A 314 -9.56 -24.64 -7.23
N GLU A 315 -8.34 -24.67 -7.75
CA GLU A 315 -7.91 -25.78 -8.61
C GLU A 315 -7.30 -26.91 -7.79
N ILE A 316 -7.55 -28.15 -8.22
CA ILE A 316 -7.08 -29.34 -7.53
C ILE A 316 -6.21 -30.15 -8.50
N ASP A 317 -5.09 -30.65 -8.00
CA ASP A 317 -4.27 -31.68 -8.66
C ASP A 317 -4.34 -32.96 -7.84
N GLN A 318 -5.01 -33.97 -8.40
CA GLN A 318 -5.25 -35.26 -7.73
C GLN A 318 -4.00 -36.17 -7.71
N ILE A 319 -2.93 -35.82 -8.43
CA ILE A 319 -1.69 -36.61 -8.46
C ILE A 319 -0.71 -36.07 -7.42
N THR A 320 -0.53 -34.74 -7.37
CA THR A 320 0.34 -34.08 -6.37
C THR A 320 -0.37 -33.80 -5.05
N HIS A 321 -1.68 -34.05 -4.98
CA HIS A 321 -2.56 -33.65 -3.87
C HIS A 321 -2.35 -32.18 -3.50
N THR A 322 -2.43 -31.27 -4.47
CA THR A 322 -2.39 -29.82 -4.20
C THR A 322 -3.74 -29.18 -4.47
N ILE A 323 -4.08 -28.19 -3.64
CA ILE A 323 -5.29 -27.36 -3.76
C ILE A 323 -4.79 -25.93 -3.87
N ASP A 324 -4.81 -25.40 -5.08
CA ASP A 324 -4.15 -24.17 -5.48
C ASP A 324 -5.17 -23.06 -5.70
N PHE A 325 -4.96 -21.92 -5.04
CA PHE A 325 -5.81 -20.75 -5.19
C PHE A 325 -5.45 -19.97 -6.46
N THR A 326 -6.40 -19.84 -7.38
CA THR A 326 -6.16 -19.40 -8.77
C THR A 326 -6.34 -17.91 -9.02
N LYS A 327 -6.86 -17.16 -8.04
CA LYS A 327 -7.04 -15.71 -8.14
C LYS A 327 -6.12 -15.01 -7.15
N VAL A 328 -5.62 -13.83 -7.52
CA VAL A 328 -4.97 -12.94 -6.56
C VAL A 328 -6.05 -12.36 -5.65
N TYR A 329 -6.24 -12.99 -4.50
CA TYR A 329 -7.13 -12.52 -3.45
C TYR A 329 -6.38 -12.64 -2.12
N ALA A 330 -5.93 -11.50 -1.61
CA ALA A 330 -5.11 -11.44 -0.43
C ALA A 330 -6.01 -11.51 0.81
N PHE A 331 -5.98 -12.64 1.51
CA PHE A 331 -6.82 -12.88 2.68
C PHE A 331 -6.16 -12.37 3.97
N ASN A 332 -6.93 -11.73 4.84
CA ASN A 332 -6.57 -11.65 6.26
C ASN A 332 -6.39 -13.08 6.79
N LYS A 333 -5.22 -13.38 7.39
CA LYS A 333 -4.87 -14.69 7.95
C LYS A 333 -5.76 -15.12 9.14
N ASN A 334 -6.46 -14.17 9.77
CA ASN A 334 -7.50 -14.39 10.77
C ASN A 334 -8.95 -14.39 10.19
N ALA A 335 -9.12 -14.27 8.87
CA ALA A 335 -10.44 -14.37 8.26
C ALA A 335 -11.02 -15.77 8.51
N LYS A 336 -12.27 -15.83 8.99
CA LYS A 336 -13.03 -17.08 9.03
C LYS A 336 -13.40 -17.45 7.60
N LEU A 337 -12.58 -18.29 6.99
CA LEU A 337 -12.82 -18.83 5.66
C LEU A 337 -13.76 -20.04 5.76
N TYR A 338 -14.87 -19.98 5.03
CA TYR A 338 -15.89 -21.02 4.97
C TYR A 338 -15.76 -21.74 3.62
N PHE A 339 -15.48 -23.04 3.66
CA PHE A 339 -15.31 -23.83 2.44
C PHE A 339 -16.45 -24.84 2.31
N THR A 340 -17.06 -24.89 1.13
CA THR A 340 -17.82 -26.08 0.71
C THR A 340 -16.87 -27.02 -0.01
N ILE A 341 -16.88 -28.29 0.40
CA ILE A 341 -15.91 -29.30 0.01
C ILE A 341 -16.66 -30.52 -0.50
N LYS A 342 -16.57 -30.81 -1.80
CA LYS A 342 -17.12 -32.03 -2.40
C LYS A 342 -16.03 -33.11 -2.36
N HIS A 343 -16.33 -34.29 -1.83
CA HIS A 343 -15.40 -35.42 -1.73
C HIS A 343 -16.14 -36.76 -1.78
N ASN A 344 -15.47 -37.83 -2.20
CA ASN A 344 -16.05 -39.18 -2.21
C ASN A 344 -15.65 -40.05 -0.98
N GLY A 345 -14.80 -39.54 -0.10
CA GLY A 345 -14.40 -40.18 1.18
C GLY A 345 -15.47 -40.08 2.28
N THR A 346 -15.02 -40.13 3.53
CA THR A 346 -15.85 -40.13 4.75
C THR A 346 -15.99 -38.73 5.37
N SER A 347 -14.90 -37.96 5.41
CA SER A 347 -14.84 -36.58 5.93
C SER A 347 -13.50 -35.93 5.58
N VAL A 348 -13.42 -34.61 5.44
CA VAL A 348 -12.18 -33.83 5.33
C VAL A 348 -11.90 -33.09 6.64
N LYS A 349 -10.62 -33.04 7.02
CA LYS A 349 -10.12 -32.40 8.24
C LYS A 349 -9.07 -31.33 7.95
N ASN A 350 -9.03 -30.33 8.80
CA ASN A 350 -7.88 -29.43 8.96
C ASN A 350 -7.34 -29.62 10.39
N GLY A 351 -6.13 -30.18 10.51
CA GLY A 351 -5.60 -30.65 11.80
C GLY A 351 -6.56 -31.64 12.47
N SER A 352 -7.07 -31.29 13.66
CA SER A 352 -8.04 -32.11 14.39
C SER A 352 -9.52 -31.79 14.08
N VAL A 353 -9.81 -30.70 13.34
CA VAL A 353 -11.18 -30.22 13.10
C VAL A 353 -11.73 -30.82 11.81
N ILE A 354 -12.99 -31.32 11.83
CA ILE A 354 -13.72 -31.72 10.62
C ILE A 354 -14.29 -30.48 9.94
N VAL A 355 -13.90 -30.24 8.69
CA VAL A 355 -14.17 -29.00 7.95
C VAL A 355 -15.15 -29.16 6.79
N ASP A 356 -15.82 -30.32 6.69
CA ASP A 356 -16.89 -30.58 5.72
C ASP A 356 -17.98 -29.50 5.76
N ASN A 357 -18.04 -28.69 4.70
CA ASN A 357 -18.99 -27.59 4.50
C ASN A 357 -19.03 -26.60 5.69
N LYS A 358 -17.84 -26.21 6.18
CA LYS A 358 -17.61 -25.52 7.47
C LYS A 358 -16.50 -24.47 7.43
N ILE A 359 -16.38 -23.76 8.56
CA ILE A 359 -15.29 -22.85 8.89
C ILE A 359 -13.98 -23.62 9.06
N ALA A 360 -12.91 -23.15 8.44
CA ALA A 360 -11.55 -23.64 8.66
C ALA A 360 -10.57 -22.47 8.81
N PHE A 361 -9.62 -22.57 9.75
CA PHE A 361 -8.52 -21.63 9.89
C PHE A 361 -7.32 -22.11 9.05
N ILE A 362 -6.81 -21.27 8.15
CA ILE A 362 -5.77 -21.64 7.18
C ILE A 362 -4.57 -20.71 7.37
N TYR A 363 -3.56 -21.18 8.11
CA TYR A 363 -2.33 -20.45 8.45
C TYR A 363 -1.47 -20.18 7.21
N SER A 364 -1.11 -18.93 6.93
CA SER A 364 -0.22 -18.64 5.79
C SER A 364 1.03 -19.55 5.75
N ARG A 365 1.49 -19.84 4.52
CA ARG A 365 2.74 -20.57 4.17
C ARG A 365 2.72 -22.10 4.21
N SER A 366 1.81 -22.80 4.91
CA SER A 366 1.39 -24.17 4.53
C SER A 366 0.13 -24.64 5.25
N ASN A 367 -0.81 -25.28 4.55
CA ASN A 367 -1.96 -25.96 5.17
C ASN A 367 -2.22 -27.30 4.54
N LYS A 368 -2.96 -28.13 5.29
CA LYS A 368 -3.16 -29.54 5.00
C LYS A 368 -4.63 -29.90 5.19
N LEU A 369 -5.32 -30.24 4.11
CA LEU A 369 -6.65 -30.83 4.15
C LEU A 369 -6.54 -32.35 4.06
N THR A 370 -6.79 -33.02 5.17
CA THR A 370 -6.71 -34.48 5.29
C THR A 370 -8.07 -35.10 4.99
N LEU A 371 -8.21 -35.71 3.82
CA LEU A 371 -9.35 -36.55 3.45
C LEU A 371 -9.26 -37.89 4.20
N VAL A 372 -10.26 -38.20 5.01
CA VAL A 372 -10.45 -39.52 5.62
C VAL A 372 -11.21 -40.41 4.64
N CYS A 373 -10.62 -41.55 4.29
CA CYS A 373 -11.14 -42.50 3.30
C CYS A 373 -12.18 -43.45 3.92
N LYS A 374 -12.97 -44.15 3.08
CA LYS A 374 -13.97 -45.13 3.56
C LYS A 374 -13.36 -46.46 4.01
N ASP A 375 -12.09 -46.71 3.65
CA ASP A 375 -11.29 -47.84 4.12
C ASP A 375 -10.44 -47.49 5.38
N GLY A 376 -10.65 -46.31 5.96
CA GLY A 376 -9.94 -45.83 7.15
C GLY A 376 -8.56 -45.22 6.90
N LYS A 377 -8.07 -45.18 5.65
CA LYS A 377 -6.85 -44.45 5.30
C LYS A 377 -7.07 -42.93 5.30
N THR A 378 -5.99 -42.18 5.13
CA THR A 378 -6.00 -40.72 4.96
C THR A 378 -5.20 -40.31 3.72
N ILE A 379 -5.71 -39.33 2.99
CA ILE A 379 -5.03 -38.67 1.86
C ILE A 379 -4.88 -37.19 2.22
N ASP A 380 -3.73 -36.60 1.90
CA ASP A 380 -3.32 -35.31 2.45
C ASP A 380 -3.07 -34.29 1.34
N TYR A 381 -3.96 -33.29 1.26
CA TYR A 381 -3.87 -32.22 0.26
C TYR A 381 -3.18 -30.98 0.82
N ALA A 382 -2.12 -30.52 0.15
CA ALA A 382 -1.44 -29.27 0.46
C ALA A 382 -2.18 -28.08 -0.16
N VAL A 383 -2.70 -27.17 0.68
CA VAL A 383 -3.43 -25.97 0.22
C VAL A 383 -2.45 -24.79 0.09
N LYS A 384 -2.39 -24.19 -1.10
CA LYS A 384 -1.61 -22.98 -1.38
C LYS A 384 -2.54 -21.79 -1.57
N LEU A 385 -2.44 -20.80 -0.67
CA LEU A 385 -3.05 -19.49 -0.86
C LEU A 385 -2.05 -18.57 -1.57
N ASN A 386 -2.25 -18.39 -2.88
CA ASN A 386 -1.41 -17.52 -3.71
C ASN A 386 -1.83 -16.05 -3.51
N GLY A 387 -1.41 -15.47 -2.38
CA GLY A 387 -1.39 -14.02 -2.22
C GLY A 387 -0.10 -13.46 -2.79
N GLU A 388 -0.19 -12.55 -3.76
CA GLU A 388 0.94 -11.72 -4.15
C GLU A 388 1.28 -10.78 -2.97
N ASN A 389 2.51 -10.87 -2.48
CA ASN A 389 3.09 -9.93 -1.51
C ASN A 389 4.30 -9.32 -2.20
N PHE A 390 4.30 -8.00 -2.39
CA PHE A 390 5.30 -7.32 -3.20
C PHE A 390 6.51 -6.83 -2.36
N GLY A 391 6.76 -7.46 -1.21
CA GLY A 391 7.88 -7.23 -0.30
C GLY A 391 7.51 -6.54 1.02
N LEU A 392 6.27 -6.04 1.16
CA LEU A 392 5.85 -5.19 2.28
C LEU A 392 4.87 -5.90 3.23
N PRO A 393 4.71 -5.39 4.47
CA PRO A 393 3.52 -5.65 5.27
C PRO A 393 2.25 -5.18 4.56
N VAL A 394 1.13 -5.87 4.78
CA VAL A 394 -0.15 -5.61 4.09
C VAL A 394 -1.24 -5.25 5.10
N VAL A 395 -1.88 -4.10 4.91
CA VAL A 395 -2.95 -3.56 5.74
C VAL A 395 -4.29 -3.68 5.01
N TYR A 396 -5.23 -4.38 5.63
CA TYR A 396 -6.62 -4.49 5.18
C TYR A 396 -7.49 -3.66 6.10
N ILE A 397 -8.27 -2.74 5.53
CA ILE A 397 -9.31 -2.01 6.26
C ILE A 397 -10.66 -2.40 5.65
N THR A 398 -11.57 -2.86 6.51
CA THR A 398 -12.95 -3.17 6.12
C THR A 398 -13.88 -2.32 6.97
N THR A 399 -14.59 -1.38 6.35
CA THR A 399 -15.61 -0.57 7.03
C THR A 399 -16.90 -1.35 7.21
N ASN A 400 -17.63 -1.02 8.27
CA ASN A 400 -18.95 -1.59 8.52
C ASN A 400 -19.87 -1.30 7.32
N SER A 401 -20.51 -2.36 6.79
CA SER A 401 -21.33 -2.30 5.57
C SER A 401 -20.61 -1.80 4.30
N LEU A 402 -19.27 -1.85 4.26
CA LEU A 402 -18.43 -1.44 3.12
C LEU A 402 -18.62 0.03 2.68
N VAL A 403 -19.02 0.90 3.61
CA VAL A 403 -19.25 2.34 3.34
C VAL A 403 -17.90 3.06 3.03
N PRO A 404 -17.82 3.89 1.97
CA PRO A 404 -16.61 4.66 1.65
C PRO A 404 -16.21 5.66 2.74
N ILE A 405 -14.90 5.87 2.92
CA ILE A 405 -14.33 6.84 3.86
C ILE A 405 -14.01 8.13 3.11
N SER A 406 -14.81 9.18 3.31
CA SER A 406 -14.75 10.41 2.48
C SER A 406 -14.67 11.73 3.26
N THR A 407 -14.73 11.72 4.60
CA THR A 407 -14.73 12.95 5.41
C THR A 407 -13.59 13.00 6.42
N THR A 408 -13.24 14.22 6.84
CA THR A 408 -12.28 14.49 7.92
C THR A 408 -12.94 14.68 9.29
N ALA A 409 -14.26 14.82 9.37
CA ALA A 409 -14.98 15.06 10.63
C ALA A 409 -15.39 13.72 11.27
N GLU A 410 -16.18 12.93 10.55
CA GLU A 410 -16.78 11.70 11.06
C GLU A 410 -15.83 10.51 10.92
N TYR A 411 -15.71 9.74 12.01
CA TYR A 411 -15.02 8.46 12.01
C TYR A 411 -15.96 7.34 11.54
N THR A 412 -15.58 6.64 10.48
CA THR A 412 -16.24 5.41 10.04
C THR A 412 -15.77 4.24 10.89
N LEU A 413 -16.69 3.42 11.40
CA LEU A 413 -16.37 2.19 12.13
C LEU A 413 -15.98 1.06 11.17
N GLY A 414 -15.03 0.22 11.59
CA GLY A 414 -14.61 -0.96 10.85
C GLY A 414 -13.61 -1.82 11.60
N ASN A 415 -12.91 -2.68 10.87
CA ASN A 415 -11.79 -3.48 11.37
C ASN A 415 -10.53 -3.24 10.52
N VAL A 416 -9.38 -3.34 11.18
CA VAL A 416 -8.07 -3.42 10.52
C VAL A 416 -7.54 -4.84 10.64
N SER A 417 -6.85 -5.30 9.62
CA SER A 417 -6.03 -6.51 9.65
C SER A 417 -4.64 -6.13 9.13
N ILE A 418 -3.58 -6.48 9.86
CA ILE A 418 -2.20 -6.19 9.42
C ILE A 418 -1.43 -7.51 9.38
N LEU A 419 -0.80 -7.80 8.24
CA LEU A 419 0.14 -8.90 8.05
C LEU A 419 1.55 -8.30 7.95
N SER A 420 2.53 -8.88 8.65
CA SER A 420 3.95 -8.55 8.44
C SER A 420 4.41 -8.93 7.03
N GLY A 421 5.55 -8.40 6.57
CA GLY A 421 6.12 -8.75 5.25
C GLY A 421 6.53 -10.23 5.13
N ASP A 422 6.92 -10.85 6.24
CA ASP A 422 7.12 -12.30 6.33
C ASP A 422 5.82 -13.10 6.58
N GLY A 423 4.67 -12.41 6.66
CA GLY A 423 3.35 -13.00 6.86
C GLY A 423 3.19 -13.82 8.14
N ASN A 424 4.10 -13.70 9.11
CA ASN A 424 4.07 -14.43 10.37
C ASN A 424 3.12 -13.75 11.37
N ASP A 425 3.28 -12.45 11.60
CA ASP A 425 2.44 -11.69 12.53
C ASP A 425 1.06 -11.37 11.93
N ILE A 426 0.07 -11.30 12.82
CA ILE A 426 -1.30 -10.92 12.48
C ILE A 426 -1.84 -10.04 13.58
N TYR A 427 -2.21 -8.83 13.20
CA TYR A 427 -2.98 -7.93 14.04
C TYR A 427 -4.39 -7.90 13.45
N TYR A 428 -5.45 -8.09 14.25
CA TYR A 428 -6.83 -7.95 13.81
C TYR A 428 -7.67 -7.30 14.91
N GLU A 429 -8.15 -6.08 14.65
CA GLU A 429 -8.72 -5.24 15.69
C GLU A 429 -9.87 -4.38 15.19
N ALA A 430 -10.66 -3.84 16.13
CA ALA A 430 -11.69 -2.84 15.86
C ALA A 430 -11.09 -1.44 15.76
N ILE A 431 -11.47 -0.69 14.73
CA ILE A 431 -10.98 0.67 14.48
C ILE A 431 -12.09 1.66 14.12
N GLN A 432 -11.78 2.93 14.41
CA GLN A 432 -12.45 4.10 13.87
C GLN A 432 -11.50 4.78 12.87
N ILE A 433 -11.93 5.01 11.62
CA ILE A 433 -11.09 5.58 10.56
C ILE A 433 -11.74 6.76 9.82
N ARG A 434 -10.95 7.78 9.49
CA ARG A 434 -11.35 8.98 8.73
C ARG A 434 -10.27 9.40 7.72
N VAL A 435 -10.61 10.28 6.78
CA VAL A 435 -9.63 10.96 5.93
C VAL A 435 -8.78 11.92 6.78
N ARG A 436 -7.49 12.09 6.46
CA ARG A 436 -6.60 13.10 7.06
C ARG A 436 -5.99 14.04 5.99
N GLY A 437 -5.18 14.99 6.46
CA GLY A 437 -4.43 15.93 5.62
C GLY A 437 -5.24 17.17 5.25
N ASN A 438 -4.55 18.19 4.74
CA ASN A 438 -5.15 19.47 4.39
C ASN A 438 -5.30 19.63 2.88
N SER A 439 -4.21 19.88 2.16
CA SER A 439 -4.14 20.00 0.70
C SER A 439 -4.32 18.65 -0.01
N THR A 440 -3.68 17.60 0.49
CA THR A 440 -3.65 16.23 -0.06
C THR A 440 -5.02 15.54 -0.16
N ARG A 441 -6.08 16.13 0.43
CA ARG A 441 -7.47 15.69 0.27
C ARG A 441 -8.06 15.93 -1.13
N SER A 442 -7.42 16.76 -1.96
CA SER A 442 -7.80 16.93 -3.37
C SER A 442 -7.13 15.92 -4.31
N HIS A 443 -6.20 15.10 -3.81
CA HIS A 443 -5.64 13.97 -4.55
C HIS A 443 -6.63 12.80 -4.60
N PRO A 444 -6.68 12.01 -5.70
CA PRO A 444 -7.57 10.86 -5.81
C PRO A 444 -7.18 9.69 -4.89
N LYS A 445 -5.93 9.64 -4.43
CA LYS A 445 -5.44 8.69 -3.42
C LYS A 445 -5.42 9.39 -2.06
N LEU A 446 -6.48 9.21 -1.27
CA LEU A 446 -6.65 9.86 0.03
C LEU A 446 -5.73 9.26 1.11
N ALA A 447 -5.25 10.11 2.02
CA ALA A 447 -4.57 9.72 3.25
C ALA A 447 -5.57 9.51 4.40
N TYR A 448 -5.27 8.61 5.33
CA TYR A 448 -6.18 8.27 6.43
C TYR A 448 -5.54 8.42 7.82
N ARG A 449 -6.38 8.68 8.84
CA ARG A 449 -6.05 8.47 10.25
C ARG A 449 -7.03 7.43 10.79
N PHE A 450 -6.51 6.37 11.37
CA PHE A 450 -7.30 5.40 12.12
C PHE A 450 -6.93 5.43 13.60
N LYS A 451 -7.83 4.92 14.44
CA LYS A 451 -7.57 4.73 15.86
C LYS A 451 -8.23 3.46 16.38
N PHE A 452 -7.54 2.82 17.33
CA PHE A 452 -8.01 1.68 18.10
C PHE A 452 -8.83 2.13 19.31
N GLU A 453 -9.62 1.22 19.87
CA GLU A 453 -10.37 1.46 21.11
C GLU A 453 -9.43 1.60 22.32
N GLN A 454 -8.35 0.80 22.37
CA GLN A 454 -7.28 0.86 23.38
C GLN A 454 -5.92 1.13 22.75
N LYS A 455 -4.88 1.30 23.57
CA LYS A 455 -3.51 1.35 23.06
C LYS A 455 -3.15 -0.02 22.48
N PHE A 456 -2.44 -0.04 21.36
CA PHE A 456 -2.12 -1.27 20.63
C PHE A 456 -0.82 -1.07 19.85
N ASP A 457 0.11 -2.03 19.93
CA ASP A 457 1.38 -1.99 19.20
C ASP A 457 1.20 -2.48 17.75
N VAL A 458 1.73 -1.72 16.80
CA VAL A 458 1.65 -2.00 15.37
C VAL A 458 3.06 -2.17 14.84
N LEU A 459 3.40 -3.40 14.45
CA LEU A 459 4.70 -3.77 13.86
C LEU A 459 5.93 -3.45 14.75
N GLY A 460 5.75 -3.32 16.07
CA GLY A 460 6.84 -3.01 17.01
C GLY A 460 7.16 -1.52 17.16
N MET A 461 6.29 -0.63 16.65
CA MET A 461 6.42 0.83 16.78
C MET A 461 5.89 1.36 18.13
N GLY A 462 5.57 0.48 19.07
CA GLY A 462 5.13 0.81 20.43
C GLY A 462 3.64 1.14 20.51
N GLU A 463 2.98 0.76 21.61
CA GLU A 463 1.52 0.84 21.69
C GLU A 463 0.96 2.25 21.51
N ALA A 464 0.02 2.49 20.60
CA ALA A 464 -0.72 3.75 20.52
C ALA A 464 -2.20 3.56 20.18
N LYS A 465 -3.02 4.55 20.53
CA LYS A 465 -4.41 4.61 20.06
C LYS A 465 -4.51 5.12 18.62
N ASN A 466 -3.73 6.14 18.22
CA ASN A 466 -3.86 6.83 16.93
C ASN A 466 -2.71 6.49 15.97
N TRP A 467 -3.07 6.19 14.73
CA TRP A 467 -2.13 5.80 13.67
C TRP A 467 -2.51 6.44 12.34
N VAL A 468 -1.54 6.62 11.44
CA VAL A 468 -1.73 7.26 10.14
C VAL A 468 -1.40 6.34 8.97
N LEU A 469 -2.04 6.58 7.83
CA LEU A 469 -1.68 6.06 6.52
C LEU A 469 -1.45 7.25 5.58
N LEU A 470 -0.19 7.61 5.36
CA LEU A 470 0.20 8.68 4.44
C LEU A 470 0.21 8.15 3.01
N ALA A 471 -0.54 8.80 2.12
CA ALA A 471 -0.78 8.33 0.76
C ALA A 471 0.40 8.54 -0.20
N ASN A 472 1.31 9.45 0.13
CA ASN A 472 2.48 9.85 -0.66
C ASN A 472 2.14 10.08 -2.16
N HIS A 473 0.96 10.64 -2.46
CA HIS A 473 0.48 10.71 -3.85
C HIS A 473 1.25 11.73 -4.71
N SER A 474 1.66 12.85 -4.11
CA SER A 474 2.60 13.82 -4.66
C SER A 474 4.07 13.35 -4.57
N ASP A 475 4.41 12.46 -3.64
CA ASP A 475 5.77 11.91 -3.54
C ASP A 475 5.91 10.65 -4.40
N LYS A 476 6.32 10.85 -5.65
CA LYS A 476 6.60 9.77 -6.62
C LYS A 476 7.78 8.86 -6.23
N SER A 477 8.58 9.21 -5.22
CA SER A 477 9.58 8.29 -4.64
C SER A 477 9.00 7.40 -3.52
N LEU A 478 7.81 7.74 -3.02
CA LEU A 478 7.12 7.09 -1.88
C LEU A 478 7.91 7.09 -0.55
N LEU A 479 9.11 7.68 -0.50
CA LEU A 479 10.08 7.51 0.58
C LEU A 479 10.58 8.81 1.24
N ARG A 480 10.13 10.01 0.81
CA ARG A 480 10.68 11.28 1.33
C ARG A 480 10.53 11.44 2.85
N ASN A 481 9.36 11.09 3.39
CA ASN A 481 9.15 11.07 4.84
C ASN A 481 10.08 10.07 5.55
N MET A 482 10.32 8.88 4.96
CA MET A 482 11.20 7.85 5.53
C MET A 482 12.66 8.30 5.58
N VAL A 483 13.15 8.96 4.54
CA VAL A 483 14.52 9.51 4.50
C VAL A 483 14.69 10.68 5.46
N ALA A 484 13.72 11.59 5.52
CA ALA A 484 13.77 12.74 6.42
C ALA A 484 13.70 12.34 7.91
N PHE A 485 12.85 11.38 8.27
CA PHE A 485 12.73 10.95 9.67
C PHE A 485 13.97 10.16 10.09
N TYR A 486 14.47 9.25 9.25
CA TYR A 486 15.74 8.56 9.52
C TYR A 486 16.92 9.52 9.66
N LEU A 487 17.01 10.57 8.82
CA LEU A 487 18.03 11.61 8.98
C LEU A 487 17.92 12.30 10.35
N ALA A 488 16.70 12.64 10.78
CA ALA A 488 16.48 13.27 12.08
C ALA A 488 16.88 12.38 13.26
N GLU A 489 16.68 11.06 13.16
CA GLU A 489 17.12 10.07 14.17
C GLU A 489 18.64 10.01 14.35
N GLN A 490 19.44 10.42 13.35
CA GLN A 490 20.90 10.42 13.47
C GLN A 490 21.42 11.57 14.34
N PHE A 491 20.62 12.61 14.55
CA PHE A 491 20.99 13.76 15.37
C PHE A 491 20.78 13.46 16.87
N PRO A 492 21.82 13.56 17.73
CA PRO A 492 21.82 12.94 19.06
C PRO A 492 20.96 13.64 20.12
N SER A 493 20.31 14.76 19.79
CA SER A 493 19.35 15.46 20.66
C SER A 493 17.90 15.35 20.14
N THR A 494 17.67 14.64 19.03
CA THR A 494 16.32 14.24 18.58
C THR A 494 15.76 13.20 19.54
N ILE A 495 14.89 13.62 20.47
CA ILE A 495 14.27 12.71 21.45
C ILE A 495 13.40 11.63 20.79
N TYR A 496 12.82 11.96 19.62
CA TYR A 496 11.87 11.13 18.88
C TYR A 496 11.74 11.66 17.45
N ALA A 497 11.78 10.76 16.47
CA ALA A 497 11.25 10.97 15.13
C ALA A 497 10.14 9.93 14.88
N PRO A 498 9.14 10.20 14.03
CA PRO A 498 7.97 9.34 13.90
C PRO A 498 8.35 7.95 13.37
N SER A 499 7.99 6.89 14.12
CA SER A 499 8.18 5.52 13.66
C SER A 499 7.23 5.25 12.50
N ILE A 500 7.79 4.86 11.36
CA ILE A 500 7.06 4.64 10.11
C ILE A 500 7.57 3.43 9.33
N THR A 501 6.65 2.74 8.66
CA THR A 501 6.89 1.55 7.84
C THR A 501 6.07 1.63 6.53
N PRO A 502 6.66 1.34 5.36
CA PRO A 502 5.92 1.26 4.11
C PRO A 502 5.05 0.00 4.06
N VAL A 503 3.80 0.13 3.62
CA VAL A 503 2.81 -0.96 3.57
C VAL A 503 1.98 -0.93 2.30
N GLU A 504 1.48 -2.08 1.86
CA GLU A 504 0.41 -2.15 0.85
C GLU A 504 -0.96 -2.08 1.53
N VAL A 505 -1.90 -1.31 0.96
CA VAL A 505 -3.22 -1.09 1.59
C VAL A 505 -4.37 -1.55 0.70
N TYR A 506 -5.27 -2.33 1.30
CA TYR A 506 -6.56 -2.72 0.74
C TYR A 506 -7.68 -2.10 1.58
N LEU A 507 -8.58 -1.36 0.95
CA LEU A 507 -9.77 -0.79 1.59
C LEU A 507 -11.02 -1.42 0.98
N ASN A 508 -11.86 -2.04 1.81
CA ASN A 508 -13.07 -2.76 1.38
C ASN A 508 -12.81 -3.76 0.23
N ASN A 509 -11.67 -4.47 0.33
CA ASN A 509 -11.13 -5.43 -0.63
C ASN A 509 -10.62 -4.84 -1.97
N GLU A 510 -10.61 -3.51 -2.12
CA GLU A 510 -9.97 -2.82 -3.25
C GLU A 510 -8.51 -2.44 -2.89
N TYR A 511 -7.54 -2.79 -3.73
CA TYR A 511 -6.17 -2.28 -3.59
C TYR A 511 -6.12 -0.77 -3.88
N ILE A 512 -5.59 -0.01 -2.92
CA ILE A 512 -5.49 1.46 -2.99
C ILE A 512 -4.04 1.96 -3.01
N GLY A 513 -3.04 1.09 -3.16
CA GLY A 513 -1.63 1.45 -3.34
C GLY A 513 -0.73 1.22 -2.13
N VAL A 514 0.53 1.66 -2.25
CA VAL A 514 1.51 1.68 -1.16
C VAL A 514 1.33 2.95 -0.31
N TYR A 515 1.33 2.82 1.01
CA TYR A 515 1.22 3.92 1.97
C TYR A 515 2.40 3.87 2.95
N THR A 516 2.70 4.99 3.60
CA THR A 516 3.51 4.98 4.83
C THR A 516 2.55 4.83 6.02
N LEU A 517 2.61 3.70 6.72
CA LEU A 517 1.97 3.47 8.01
C LEU A 517 2.86 3.97 9.13
N GLY A 518 2.29 4.54 10.19
CA GLY A 518 3.02 4.80 11.42
C GLY A 518 2.37 5.84 12.31
N ASP A 519 3.19 6.55 13.07
CA ASP A 519 2.76 7.39 14.18
C ASP A 519 1.83 8.55 13.80
N HIS A 520 0.88 8.81 14.69
CA HIS A 520 0.27 10.12 14.83
C HIS A 520 1.04 10.91 15.89
N LEU A 521 1.46 12.15 15.59
CA LEU A 521 2.08 13.01 16.59
C LEU A 521 1.12 13.28 17.76
N GLN A 522 1.56 12.90 18.95
CA GLN A 522 0.83 13.01 20.21
C GLN A 522 1.83 12.87 21.37
N VAL A 523 1.42 13.29 22.57
CA VAL A 523 2.16 13.02 23.80
C VAL A 523 2.03 11.54 24.15
N GLN A 524 3.16 10.85 24.32
CA GLN A 524 3.24 9.46 24.79
C GLN A 524 4.69 9.04 25.04
N GLU A 525 4.90 8.15 26.01
CA GLU A 525 6.16 7.45 26.39
C GLU A 525 7.07 7.02 25.22
N THR A 526 6.53 6.48 24.12
CA THR A 526 7.32 6.07 22.94
C THR A 526 7.23 7.06 21.77
N ARG A 527 6.80 8.30 22.04
CA ARG A 527 6.71 9.42 21.09
C ARG A 527 7.25 10.68 21.78
N VAL A 528 6.42 11.70 21.99
CA VAL A 528 6.77 12.88 22.79
C VAL A 528 6.50 12.56 24.27
N ASP A 529 7.50 12.07 24.97
CA ASP A 529 7.37 11.69 26.39
C ASP A 529 7.43 12.92 27.31
N ILE A 530 6.24 13.41 27.70
CA ILE A 530 6.03 14.51 28.66
C ILE A 530 4.77 14.26 29.50
N GLU A 531 4.65 14.94 30.64
CA GLU A 531 3.50 14.80 31.56
C GLU A 531 2.17 15.22 30.91
N GLU A 532 1.25 14.26 30.77
CA GLU A 532 -0.11 14.45 30.21
C GLU A 532 -1.18 14.33 31.30
N GLY A 533 -2.31 15.04 31.13
CA GLY A 533 -3.49 14.93 32.00
C GLY A 533 -3.36 15.59 33.38
N SER A 534 -2.27 16.34 33.62
CA SER A 534 -2.03 17.06 34.87
C SER A 534 -2.83 18.36 34.96
N ASN A 535 -3.25 18.70 36.19
CA ASN A 535 -3.89 19.98 36.50
C ASN A 535 -2.89 21.07 36.90
N ASP A 536 -1.59 20.74 37.02
CA ASP A 536 -0.56 21.71 37.36
C ASP A 536 -0.34 22.72 36.23
N VAL A 537 0.02 23.95 36.61
CA VAL A 537 0.29 25.05 35.68
C VAL A 537 1.65 24.88 34.98
N ASP A 538 2.63 24.32 35.67
CA ASP A 538 3.85 23.80 35.05
C ASP A 538 3.69 22.28 34.87
N THR A 539 3.54 21.85 33.63
CA THR A 539 3.24 20.48 33.20
C THR A 539 3.95 20.22 31.86
N GLY A 540 3.77 19.04 31.27
CA GLY A 540 4.06 18.80 29.86
C GLY A 540 3.21 19.68 28.95
N TYR A 541 3.84 20.35 28.00
CA TYR A 541 3.19 21.06 26.90
C TYR A 541 3.70 20.54 25.55
N PHE A 542 2.78 20.32 24.61
CA PHE A 542 3.11 20.02 23.21
C PHE A 542 2.48 21.09 22.31
N LEU A 543 3.30 21.69 21.44
CA LEU A 543 2.97 22.86 20.63
C LEU A 543 3.25 22.62 19.14
N GLU A 544 2.55 23.36 18.30
CA GLU A 544 2.65 23.31 16.83
C GLU A 544 2.58 24.73 16.25
N CYS A 545 3.56 25.09 15.43
CA CYS A 545 3.60 26.35 14.71
C CYS A 545 3.11 26.16 13.26
N ASP A 546 1.83 26.45 12.99
CA ASP A 546 1.22 26.44 11.65
C ASP A 546 0.42 27.75 11.43
N VAL A 547 0.60 28.39 10.27
CA VAL A 547 -0.27 29.48 9.79
C VAL A 547 -1.75 29.10 9.75
N ARG A 548 -2.09 27.79 9.68
CA ARG A 548 -3.47 27.30 9.76
C ARG A 548 -4.03 27.14 11.17
N ALA A 549 -3.32 27.53 12.24
CA ALA A 549 -3.88 27.52 13.59
C ALA A 549 -5.24 28.26 13.69
N THR A 550 -5.48 29.26 12.84
CA THR A 550 -6.78 29.98 12.75
C THR A 550 -7.92 29.19 12.06
N GLU A 551 -7.63 28.02 11.48
CA GLU A 551 -8.57 27.12 10.80
C GLU A 551 -8.96 25.91 11.69
N GLU A 552 -8.37 25.78 12.88
CA GLU A 552 -8.57 24.66 13.81
C GLU A 552 -9.36 25.05 15.06
N ASP A 553 -10.04 24.06 15.68
CA ASP A 553 -10.75 24.22 16.96
C ASP A 553 -9.78 23.97 18.14
N ARG A 554 -8.71 24.77 18.21
CA ARG A 554 -7.65 24.70 19.21
C ARG A 554 -7.33 26.09 19.77
N ARG A 555 -6.79 26.14 20.98
CA ARG A 555 -6.26 27.39 21.56
C ARG A 555 -4.86 27.66 21.00
N TYR A 556 -4.70 28.81 20.34
CA TYR A 556 -3.43 29.27 19.79
C TYR A 556 -3.13 30.72 20.20
N PHE A 557 -1.86 31.14 20.08
CA PHE A 557 -1.43 32.53 20.27
C PHE A 557 -0.48 33.00 19.16
N ASP A 558 -0.51 34.31 18.88
CA ASP A 558 0.43 34.99 17.98
C ASP A 558 1.60 35.57 18.79
N LEU A 559 2.83 35.27 18.38
CA LEU A 559 4.04 35.97 18.77
C LEU A 559 4.86 36.28 17.52
N SER A 560 5.12 37.57 17.29
CA SER A 560 5.91 38.07 16.15
C SER A 560 5.48 37.54 14.77
N GLY A 561 4.18 37.25 14.59
CA GLY A 561 3.62 36.72 13.33
C GLY A 561 3.77 35.21 13.16
N MET A 562 4.16 34.49 14.21
CA MET A 562 4.10 33.02 14.30
C MET A 562 2.90 32.64 15.16
N LEU A 563 2.08 31.71 14.66
CA LEU A 563 0.92 31.20 15.38
C LEU A 563 1.27 29.87 16.02
N PHE A 564 1.16 29.77 17.34
CA PHE A 564 1.47 28.57 18.11
C PHE A 564 0.19 27.96 18.69
N SER A 565 -0.24 26.82 18.15
CA SER A 565 -1.31 25.98 18.69
C SER A 565 -0.82 25.20 19.91
N VAL A 566 -1.65 25.08 20.94
CA VAL A 566 -1.46 24.12 22.03
C VAL A 566 -2.13 22.79 21.63
N ILE A 567 -1.33 21.75 21.44
CA ILE A 567 -1.82 20.38 21.18
C ILE A 567 -2.10 19.64 22.49
N SER A 568 -1.22 19.77 23.49
CA SER A 568 -1.39 19.16 24.81
C SER A 568 -0.93 20.13 25.90
N PRO A 569 -1.61 20.22 27.06
CA PRO A 569 -2.80 19.45 27.45
C PRO A 569 -4.05 19.80 26.63
N GLU A 570 -4.91 18.81 26.35
CA GLU A 570 -6.19 18.99 25.66
C GLU A 570 -7.33 18.49 26.57
N PRO A 571 -8.25 19.36 27.05
CA PRO A 571 -8.29 20.82 26.87
C PRO A 571 -7.31 21.58 27.78
N VAL A 572 -6.66 22.62 27.26
CA VAL A 572 -5.78 23.51 28.05
C VAL A 572 -6.57 24.53 28.86
N THR A 573 -6.34 24.56 30.18
CA THR A 573 -6.95 25.54 31.10
C THR A 573 -6.41 26.95 30.87
N ASP A 574 -7.13 27.99 31.33
CA ASP A 574 -6.63 29.38 31.23
C ASP A 574 -5.32 29.62 31.98
N ALA A 575 -5.10 28.95 33.11
CA ALA A 575 -3.84 29.07 33.85
C ALA A 575 -2.67 28.48 33.05
N GLN A 576 -2.85 27.28 32.49
CA GLN A 576 -1.84 26.61 31.67
C GLN A 576 -1.57 27.35 30.35
N TYR A 577 -2.63 27.80 29.66
CA TYR A 577 -2.52 28.61 28.44
C TYR A 577 -1.74 29.92 28.70
N ASN A 578 -2.07 30.63 29.78
CA ASN A 578 -1.36 31.86 30.13
C ASN A 578 0.09 31.60 30.57
N TYR A 579 0.39 30.47 31.21
CA TYR A 579 1.77 30.06 31.51
C TYR A 579 2.57 29.86 30.22
N ILE A 580 2.11 29.00 29.31
CA ILE A 580 2.89 28.65 28.11
C ILE A 580 2.98 29.84 27.13
N TYR A 581 1.93 30.65 27.01
CA TYR A 581 1.99 31.93 26.27
C TYR A 581 3.11 32.83 26.80
N ASN A 582 3.17 33.07 28.12
CA ASN A 582 4.19 33.94 28.70
C ASN A 582 5.60 33.31 28.63
N TYR A 583 5.71 31.99 28.69
CA TYR A 583 6.98 31.27 28.53
C TYR A 583 7.56 31.45 27.11
N VAL A 584 6.75 31.17 26.07
CA VAL A 584 7.16 31.31 24.66
C VAL A 584 7.38 32.79 24.30
N LYS A 585 6.59 33.70 24.88
CA LYS A 585 6.77 35.16 24.75
C LYS A 585 8.08 35.65 25.37
N ASN A 586 8.52 35.07 26.48
CA ASN A 586 9.81 35.39 27.09
C ASN A 586 10.96 34.98 26.15
N ILE A 587 10.88 33.79 25.52
CA ILE A 587 11.84 33.36 24.49
C ILE A 587 11.85 34.35 23.31
N ASP A 588 10.69 34.69 22.74
CA ASP A 588 10.59 35.68 21.64
C ASP A 588 11.22 37.03 22.02
N THR A 589 10.93 37.50 23.24
CA THR A 589 11.48 38.76 23.77
C THR A 589 13.01 38.71 23.94
N LEU A 590 13.56 37.59 24.44
CA LEU A 590 15.01 37.43 24.63
C LEU A 590 15.74 37.31 23.28
N LEU A 591 15.18 36.61 22.30
CA LEU A 591 15.71 36.51 20.93
C LEU A 591 15.76 37.86 20.22
N LEU A 592 14.66 38.63 20.27
CA LEU A 592 14.60 39.95 19.65
C LEU A 592 15.57 40.96 20.29
N ASN A 593 15.87 40.81 21.59
CA ASN A 593 16.84 41.65 22.30
C ASN A 593 18.29 41.10 22.26
N LYS A 594 18.52 39.92 21.65
CA LYS A 594 19.81 39.22 21.61
C LYS A 594 20.42 38.91 22.99
N ASP A 595 19.59 38.54 23.98
CA ASP A 595 20.04 38.12 25.31
C ASP A 595 20.31 36.61 25.32
N GLU A 596 21.53 36.19 25.71
CA GLU A 596 21.94 34.77 25.82
C GLU A 596 21.11 34.00 26.86
N LYS A 597 20.40 34.68 27.78
CA LYS A 597 19.45 34.03 28.69
C LYS A 597 18.30 33.32 27.99
N VAL A 598 18.10 33.50 26.69
CA VAL A 598 17.16 32.66 25.93
C VAL A 598 17.45 31.16 26.15
N TRP A 599 18.73 30.78 26.26
CA TRP A 599 19.15 29.39 26.44
C TRP A 599 18.88 28.84 27.85
N ASP A 600 18.43 29.65 28.82
CA ASP A 600 17.87 29.17 30.08
C ASP A 600 16.45 28.57 29.88
N TYR A 601 15.73 29.02 28.85
CA TYR A 601 14.33 28.65 28.55
C TYR A 601 14.18 27.77 27.29
N LEU A 602 15.14 27.83 26.37
CA LEU A 602 15.13 27.13 25.08
C LEU A 602 16.33 26.17 24.99
N ASP A 603 16.11 24.90 24.63
CA ASP A 603 17.24 23.96 24.52
C ASP A 603 17.96 24.06 23.16
N MET A 604 19.14 24.66 23.23
CA MET A 604 20.03 24.92 22.11
C MET A 604 20.36 23.67 21.27
N ASN A 605 20.50 22.49 21.88
CA ASN A 605 20.87 21.27 21.17
C ASN A 605 19.72 20.81 20.27
N THR A 606 18.50 20.80 20.80
CA THR A 606 17.29 20.45 20.02
C THR A 606 17.03 21.46 18.90
N CYS A 607 17.31 22.75 19.13
CA CYS A 607 17.22 23.79 18.10
C CYS A 607 18.24 23.59 16.97
N VAL A 608 19.49 23.23 17.29
CA VAL A 608 20.52 22.93 16.28
C VAL A 608 20.15 21.70 15.46
N ASP A 609 19.75 20.61 16.11
CA ASP A 609 19.46 19.33 15.44
C ASP A 609 18.22 19.42 14.56
N TRP A 610 17.14 19.99 15.07
CA TRP A 610 15.91 20.20 14.29
C TRP A 610 16.14 21.16 13.11
N LEU A 611 16.95 22.21 13.29
CA LEU A 611 17.32 23.13 12.21
C LEU A 611 18.13 22.41 11.13
N LEU A 612 19.19 21.68 11.50
CA LEU A 612 20.01 20.96 10.53
C LEU A 612 19.19 19.89 9.79
N ALA A 613 18.42 19.06 10.48
CA ALA A 613 17.57 18.05 9.85
C ALA A 613 16.56 18.66 8.86
N LYS A 614 15.88 19.75 9.24
CA LYS A 614 14.86 20.38 8.39
C LYS A 614 15.46 21.22 7.24
N GLU A 615 16.63 21.82 7.45
CA GLU A 615 17.39 22.54 6.42
C GLU A 615 17.98 21.58 5.38
N ILE A 616 18.68 20.50 5.78
CA ILE A 616 19.28 19.49 4.86
C ILE A 616 18.26 18.87 3.90
N CYS A 617 17.00 18.74 4.31
CA CYS A 617 15.94 18.22 3.44
C CYS A 617 15.37 19.27 2.47
N GLY A 618 15.63 20.56 2.67
CA GLY A 618 14.96 21.65 1.95
C GLY A 618 13.45 21.69 2.19
N ALA A 619 13.02 21.51 3.45
CA ALA A 619 11.61 21.35 3.82
C ALA A 619 10.89 22.69 4.09
N THR A 620 9.60 22.62 4.47
CA THR A 620 8.74 23.78 4.71
C THR A 620 9.23 24.69 5.84
N GLY A 621 8.80 25.96 5.82
CA GLY A 621 9.14 26.96 6.84
C GLY A 621 8.71 26.60 8.27
N MET A 622 9.08 27.44 9.24
CA MET A 622 8.69 27.27 10.64
C MET A 622 7.16 27.29 10.82
N GLY A 623 6.48 28.26 10.22
CA GLY A 623 5.02 28.45 10.34
C GLY A 623 4.18 27.53 9.46
N TYR A 624 4.53 26.26 9.33
CA TYR A 624 3.69 25.25 8.68
C TYR A 624 3.75 23.93 9.45
N ASP A 625 4.96 23.43 9.71
CA ASP A 625 5.19 22.11 10.31
C ASP A 625 6.39 22.19 11.28
N ALA A 626 6.26 22.93 12.37
CA ALA A 626 7.27 23.00 13.43
C ALA A 626 6.65 22.67 14.79
N TYR A 627 6.98 21.49 15.31
CA TYR A 627 6.55 21.03 16.63
C TYR A 627 7.59 21.39 17.69
N MET A 628 7.11 21.69 18.89
CA MET A 628 7.94 21.90 20.07
C MET A 628 7.30 21.24 21.30
N TYR A 629 8.11 20.81 22.25
CA TYR A 629 7.64 20.24 23.53
C TYR A 629 8.35 20.89 24.71
N LYS A 630 7.69 20.96 25.86
CA LYS A 630 8.27 21.44 27.12
C LYS A 630 7.86 20.51 28.25
N GLY A 631 8.82 19.90 28.93
CA GLY A 631 8.57 19.12 30.16
C GLY A 631 8.34 20.02 31.38
N LYS A 632 7.78 19.45 32.46
CA LYS A 632 7.56 20.16 33.74
C LYS A 632 8.87 20.67 34.33
N GLY A 633 8.93 21.98 34.60
CA GLY A 633 10.16 22.68 35.03
C GLY A 633 11.32 22.66 34.01
N GLY A 634 11.13 22.05 32.84
CA GLY A 634 12.12 21.93 31.77
C GLY A 634 12.11 23.11 30.80
N LYS A 635 13.06 23.06 29.85
CA LYS A 635 13.14 23.96 28.71
C LYS A 635 12.10 23.62 27.66
N LEU A 636 11.81 24.59 26.79
CA LEU A 636 11.19 24.35 25.50
C LEU A 636 12.23 23.72 24.55
N CYS A 637 11.85 22.64 23.89
CA CYS A 637 12.66 21.87 22.96
C CYS A 637 11.98 21.83 21.60
N PHE A 638 12.77 21.76 20.52
CA PHE A 638 12.25 21.59 19.16
C PHE A 638 12.15 20.11 18.76
N GLY A 639 11.16 19.80 17.91
CA GLY A 639 10.83 18.45 17.48
C GLY A 639 9.48 17.96 18.01
N PRO A 640 8.98 16.82 17.50
CA PRO A 640 9.57 15.97 16.45
C PRO A 640 9.45 16.58 15.05
N VAL A 641 10.03 15.89 14.05
CA VAL A 641 9.95 16.25 12.63
C VAL A 641 8.66 15.71 11.98
N TRP A 642 8.11 16.42 10.98
CA TRP A 642 6.88 16.04 10.27
C TRP A 642 6.73 16.66 8.85
N ASP A 643 5.85 16.10 8.01
CA ASP A 643 5.45 16.51 6.64
C ASP A 643 6.62 16.92 5.70
N TYR A 644 7.41 15.91 5.30
CA TYR A 644 8.53 16.05 4.36
C TYR A 644 8.20 15.52 2.94
N ASP A 645 6.94 15.27 2.59
CA ASP A 645 6.58 14.84 1.23
C ASP A 645 6.85 15.93 0.17
N LEU A 646 6.85 17.21 0.58
CA LEU A 646 7.24 18.36 -0.23
C LEU A 646 8.77 18.62 -0.28
N ALA A 647 9.54 17.98 0.60
CA ALA A 647 10.98 18.18 0.72
C ALA A 647 11.75 17.51 -0.43
N PHE A 648 13.08 17.68 -0.43
CA PHE A 648 13.98 17.17 -1.48
C PHE A 648 13.53 17.59 -2.88
N GLY A 649 13.30 18.90 -3.06
CA GLY A 649 12.96 19.52 -4.32
C GLY A 649 11.57 19.16 -4.89
N ASN A 650 10.60 18.73 -4.09
CA ASN A 650 9.34 18.17 -4.59
C ASN A 650 8.19 19.16 -4.81
N ALA A 651 8.39 20.45 -4.52
CA ALA A 651 7.36 21.49 -4.65
C ALA A 651 7.77 22.61 -5.63
N ASP A 652 6.85 22.95 -6.54
CA ASP A 652 6.98 23.93 -7.62
C ASP A 652 6.64 25.38 -7.21
N PHE A 653 6.60 25.66 -5.90
CA PHE A 653 6.23 26.95 -5.34
C PHE A 653 7.18 27.39 -4.22
N GLY A 654 7.22 28.69 -3.93
CA GLY A 654 8.06 29.26 -2.87
C GLY A 654 9.57 29.17 -3.12
N GLY A 655 10.00 28.65 -4.27
CA GLY A 655 11.40 28.31 -4.55
C GLY A 655 11.86 27.04 -3.84
N ALA A 656 10.96 26.09 -3.57
CA ALA A 656 11.25 24.84 -2.84
C ALA A 656 11.88 23.76 -3.73
N GLU A 657 11.91 23.96 -5.05
CA GLU A 657 12.59 23.14 -6.06
C GLU A 657 14.12 23.34 -6.12
N ARG A 658 14.65 24.30 -5.33
CA ARG A 658 16.05 24.75 -5.38
C ARG A 658 16.93 24.07 -4.34
N TYR A 659 18.10 23.60 -4.77
CA TYR A 659 19.16 23.10 -3.86
C TYR A 659 20.13 24.23 -3.45
N ASP A 660 20.06 25.40 -4.08
CA ASP A 660 21.04 26.49 -4.01
C ASP A 660 20.52 27.69 -3.21
N ARG A 661 19.94 27.41 -2.03
CA ARG A 661 19.30 28.39 -1.15
C ARG A 661 19.23 27.91 0.30
N PHE A 662 19.03 28.84 1.24
CA PHE A 662 18.53 28.51 2.57
C PHE A 662 17.00 28.52 2.63
N TYR A 663 16.45 27.74 3.55
CA TYR A 663 15.03 27.52 3.83
C TYR A 663 14.63 28.10 5.18
N LEU A 664 15.42 27.83 6.23
CA LEU A 664 15.15 28.23 7.61
C LEU A 664 16.23 29.17 8.17
N CYS A 665 17.50 28.94 7.84
CA CYS A 665 18.64 29.74 8.33
C CYS A 665 18.54 31.25 8.02
N SER A 666 17.64 31.67 7.13
CA SER A 666 17.35 33.07 6.78
C SER A 666 15.96 33.56 7.21
N GLY A 667 15.24 32.85 8.10
CA GLY A 667 13.88 33.21 8.53
C GLY A 667 13.65 33.13 10.05
N GLN A 668 12.67 33.92 10.52
CA GLN A 668 12.07 33.88 11.87
C GLN A 668 13.11 33.68 13.00
N TRP A 669 12.88 32.77 13.95
CA TRP A 669 13.79 32.54 15.08
C TRP A 669 15.15 31.97 14.68
N MET A 670 15.22 31.14 13.63
CA MET A 670 16.47 30.51 13.18
C MET A 670 17.50 31.53 12.71
N ALA A 671 17.06 32.56 11.98
CA ALA A 671 17.91 33.69 11.63
C ALA A 671 18.39 34.49 12.86
N LEU A 672 17.64 34.50 13.96
CA LEU A 672 18.08 35.09 15.23
C LEU A 672 19.08 34.18 15.96
N TRP A 673 18.86 32.86 16.01
CA TRP A 673 19.77 31.89 16.62
C TRP A 673 21.19 31.97 16.05
N LEU A 674 21.32 32.09 14.73
CA LEU A 674 22.63 32.23 14.05
C LEU A 674 23.34 33.58 14.33
N ASN A 675 22.75 34.52 15.08
CA ASN A 675 23.47 35.69 15.60
C ASN A 675 24.28 35.38 16.88
N TYR A 676 24.00 34.29 17.58
CA TYR A 676 24.67 33.94 18.83
C TYR A 676 25.93 33.12 18.54
N ASP A 677 27.07 33.50 19.13
CA ASP A 677 28.33 32.77 18.95
C ASP A 677 28.28 31.39 19.62
N SER A 678 27.55 31.28 20.74
CA SER A 678 27.24 30.04 21.44
C SER A 678 26.51 29.03 20.54
N PHE A 679 25.43 29.47 19.88
CA PHE A 679 24.66 28.65 18.94
C PHE A 679 25.47 28.29 17.69
N LYS A 680 26.17 29.25 17.07
CA LYS A 680 26.97 29.01 15.86
C LYS A 680 28.05 27.96 16.07
N ALA A 681 28.72 27.95 17.22
CA ALA A 681 29.73 26.93 17.53
C ALA A 681 29.10 25.52 17.49
N LEU A 682 28.05 25.29 18.28
CA LEU A 682 27.36 23.99 18.33
C LEU A 682 26.76 23.59 16.97
N PHE A 683 26.16 24.55 16.25
CA PHE A 683 25.61 24.36 14.91
C PHE A 683 26.68 23.90 13.91
N PHE A 684 27.85 24.53 13.93
CA PHE A 684 28.93 24.22 13.00
C PHE A 684 29.70 22.95 13.34
N ASP A 685 29.81 22.58 14.62
CA ASP A 685 30.37 21.29 15.02
C ASP A 685 29.42 20.15 14.59
N ARG A 686 28.12 20.29 14.88
CA ARG A 686 27.08 19.32 14.47
C ARG A 686 26.91 19.21 12.95
N TRP A 687 27.23 20.26 12.19
CA TRP A 687 27.32 20.20 10.72
C TRP A 687 28.49 19.33 10.23
N GLU A 688 29.64 19.36 10.90
CA GLU A 688 30.76 18.49 10.54
C GLU A 688 30.42 17.01 10.81
N ASP A 689 29.74 16.70 11.93
CA ASP A 689 29.21 15.36 12.23
C ASP A 689 28.20 14.90 11.15
N ALA A 690 27.25 15.78 10.80
CA ALA A 690 26.20 15.47 9.83
C ALA A 690 26.75 15.14 8.44
N LYS A 691 27.73 15.91 7.95
CA LYS A 691 28.42 15.63 6.67
C LYS A 691 29.20 14.33 6.68
N GLN A 692 29.89 14.03 7.78
CA GLN A 692 30.83 12.91 7.86
C GLN A 692 30.13 11.56 8.08
N THR A 693 28.98 11.57 8.77
CA THR A 693 28.29 10.34 9.20
C THR A 693 26.81 10.35 8.79
N TYR A 694 26.02 11.29 9.30
CA TYR A 694 24.55 11.19 9.26
C TYR A 694 23.97 11.22 7.83
N ILE A 695 24.52 12.09 6.97
CA ILE A 695 24.08 12.22 5.57
C ILE A 695 24.51 11.00 4.73
N PRO A 696 25.77 10.54 4.75
CA PRO A 696 26.17 9.27 4.12
C PRO A 696 25.31 8.07 4.52
N ASP A 697 25.08 7.86 5.83
CA ASP A 697 24.26 6.74 6.31
C ASP A 697 22.78 6.91 5.90
N THR A 698 22.26 8.14 5.83
CA THR A 698 20.92 8.44 5.30
C THR A 698 20.80 8.08 3.80
N ILE A 699 21.80 8.42 2.97
CA ILE A 699 21.79 8.08 1.54
C ILE A 699 21.86 6.56 1.35
N LYS A 700 22.66 5.86 2.15
CA LYS A 700 22.67 4.39 2.19
C LYS A 700 21.29 3.84 2.59
N LYS A 701 20.66 4.37 3.64
CA LYS A 701 19.34 3.94 4.11
C LYS A 701 18.24 4.16 3.08
N MET A 702 18.28 5.27 2.34
CA MET A 702 17.40 5.53 1.21
C MET A 702 17.47 4.44 0.14
N TRP A 703 18.67 3.95 -0.18
CA TRP A 703 18.83 2.84 -1.13
C TRP A 703 18.38 1.49 -0.56
N GLU A 704 18.55 1.24 0.74
CA GLU A 704 17.92 0.08 1.41
C GLU A 704 16.38 0.15 1.33
N TYR A 705 15.77 1.33 1.51
CA TYR A 705 14.33 1.53 1.34
C TYR A 705 13.87 1.35 -0.11
N TYR A 706 14.64 1.82 -1.10
CA TYR A 706 14.36 1.54 -2.52
C TYR A 706 14.32 0.03 -2.79
N ASP A 707 15.29 -0.73 -2.27
CA ASP A 707 15.35 -2.17 -2.49
C ASP A 707 14.21 -2.95 -1.81
N GLN A 708 13.66 -2.43 -0.70
CA GLN A 708 12.44 -2.95 -0.07
C GLN A 708 11.17 -2.55 -0.84
N LEU A 709 11.11 -1.32 -1.36
CA LEU A 709 9.91 -0.74 -1.97
C LEU A 709 9.71 -1.12 -3.44
N LYS A 710 10.77 -1.32 -4.23
CA LYS A 710 10.73 -1.34 -5.70
C LYS A 710 9.59 -2.14 -6.33
N THR A 711 9.34 -3.37 -5.87
CA THR A 711 8.32 -4.26 -6.44
C THR A 711 6.90 -3.84 -6.04
N ALA A 712 6.68 -3.39 -4.80
CA ALA A 712 5.41 -2.81 -4.36
C ALA A 712 5.15 -1.43 -4.98
N ALA A 713 6.21 -0.66 -5.26
CA ALA A 713 6.13 0.62 -5.96
C ALA A 713 5.68 0.41 -7.42
N GLU A 714 6.24 -0.57 -8.13
CA GLU A 714 5.78 -0.98 -9.46
C GLU A 714 4.28 -1.33 -9.43
N HIS A 715 3.83 -2.16 -8.49
CA HIS A 715 2.40 -2.47 -8.29
C HIS A 715 1.57 -1.21 -8.01
N ASN A 716 1.99 -0.33 -7.11
CA ASN A 716 1.35 0.95 -6.82
C ASN A 716 1.20 1.83 -8.07
N PHE A 717 2.18 1.88 -8.97
CA PHE A 717 2.09 2.68 -10.21
C PHE A 717 1.25 2.03 -11.32
N THR A 718 0.89 0.74 -11.22
CA THR A 718 -0.19 0.17 -12.05
C THR A 718 -1.56 0.74 -11.68
N LYS A 719 -1.82 0.90 -10.37
CA LYS A 719 -3.05 1.49 -9.82
C LYS A 719 -3.07 3.01 -10.01
N TRP A 720 -1.94 3.66 -9.74
CA TRP A 720 -1.76 5.12 -9.76
C TRP A 720 -0.72 5.48 -10.81
N ASN A 721 -1.06 5.39 -12.10
CA ASN A 721 -0.14 5.70 -13.20
C ASN A 721 0.12 7.21 -13.33
N ILE A 722 0.89 7.77 -12.39
CA ILE A 722 1.18 9.20 -12.25
C ILE A 722 2.60 9.59 -12.65
N LEU A 723 3.52 8.62 -12.86
CA LEU A 723 4.94 8.90 -13.08
C LEU A 723 5.16 9.92 -14.21
N ASN A 724 4.48 9.73 -15.34
CA ASN A 724 4.53 10.60 -16.53
C ASN A 724 3.45 11.72 -16.53
N THR A 725 2.79 12.00 -15.41
CA THR A 725 1.71 13.00 -15.29
C THR A 725 2.01 14.00 -14.20
N TYR A 726 1.72 15.28 -14.44
CA TYR A 726 1.85 16.31 -13.40
C TYR A 726 0.84 16.06 -12.28
N VAL A 727 1.35 15.89 -11.06
CA VAL A 727 0.57 15.89 -9.82
C VAL A 727 1.08 17.09 -9.03
N TRP A 728 0.19 18.00 -8.62
CA TRP A 728 0.60 19.14 -7.81
C TRP A 728 1.23 18.64 -6.49
N PRO A 729 2.42 19.13 -6.09
CA PRO A 729 3.18 20.26 -6.63
C PRO A 729 4.47 19.91 -7.40
N ASN A 730 4.55 18.78 -8.13
CA ASN A 730 5.83 18.28 -8.68
C ASN A 730 6.50 19.24 -9.71
N PRO A 731 7.71 19.77 -9.45
CA PRO A 731 8.41 20.64 -10.40
C PRO A 731 9.00 19.86 -11.60
N PRO A 732 9.44 20.56 -12.67
CA PRO A 732 9.86 19.93 -13.93
C PRO A 732 10.92 18.82 -13.80
N LYS A 733 11.91 18.95 -12.91
CA LYS A 733 12.92 17.90 -12.69
C LYS A 733 12.33 16.62 -12.09
N VAL A 734 11.36 16.73 -11.19
CA VAL A 734 10.60 15.59 -10.66
C VAL A 734 9.74 14.96 -11.75
N MET A 735 9.30 15.74 -12.74
CA MET A 735 8.59 15.24 -13.91
C MET A 735 9.49 14.53 -14.94
N GLU A 736 10.73 14.95 -15.08
CA GLU A 736 11.76 14.29 -15.90
C GLU A 736 12.22 12.94 -15.31
N ALA A 737 12.13 12.80 -13.99
CA ALA A 737 12.41 11.58 -13.21
C ALA A 737 11.32 10.49 -13.38
N ASN A 738 10.96 10.16 -14.62
CA ASN A 738 9.72 9.45 -14.97
C ASN A 738 9.67 7.92 -14.70
N THR A 739 10.52 7.39 -13.82
CA THR A 739 10.46 5.99 -13.33
C THR A 739 10.70 5.97 -11.82
N TYR A 740 10.30 4.90 -11.12
CA TYR A 740 10.47 4.81 -9.68
C TYR A 740 11.94 4.98 -9.24
N LYS A 741 12.88 4.27 -9.89
CA LYS A 741 14.32 4.41 -9.61
C LYS A 741 14.81 5.85 -9.83
N LYS A 742 14.38 6.52 -10.90
CA LYS A 742 14.74 7.93 -11.17
C LYS A 742 14.25 8.89 -10.09
N GLN A 743 13.13 8.60 -9.43
CA GLN A 743 12.65 9.44 -8.32
C GLN A 743 13.57 9.35 -7.10
N VAL A 744 14.16 8.18 -6.84
CA VAL A 744 15.17 7.99 -5.78
C VAL A 744 16.50 8.64 -6.19
N GLU A 745 16.95 8.43 -7.44
CA GLU A 745 18.13 9.10 -8.01
C GLU A 745 18.00 10.64 -7.96
N TYR A 746 16.79 11.18 -8.10
CA TYR A 746 16.53 12.61 -7.96
C TYR A 746 16.62 13.10 -6.50
N VAL A 747 16.16 12.33 -5.51
CA VAL A 747 16.34 12.66 -4.10
C VAL A 747 17.82 12.62 -3.71
N GLU A 748 18.56 11.60 -4.17
CA GLU A 748 20.02 11.54 -4.00
C GLU A 748 20.74 12.73 -4.66
N TRP A 749 20.35 13.08 -5.89
CA TRP A 749 20.87 14.25 -6.59
C TRP A 749 20.60 15.54 -5.78
N TYR A 750 19.39 15.71 -5.26
CA TYR A 750 19.03 16.89 -4.46
C TYR A 750 19.90 16.99 -3.20
N ILE A 751 19.97 15.91 -2.40
CA ILE A 751 20.76 15.89 -1.15
C ILE A 751 22.22 16.23 -1.42
N ASN A 752 22.87 15.56 -2.38
CA ASN A 752 24.29 15.80 -2.69
C ASN A 752 24.56 17.22 -3.17
N ASN A 753 23.69 17.81 -4.00
CA ASN A 753 23.88 19.16 -4.50
C ASN A 753 23.58 20.23 -3.43
N HIS A 754 22.56 20.01 -2.59
CA HIS A 754 22.21 20.92 -1.51
C HIS A 754 23.26 20.92 -0.40
N VAL A 755 23.73 19.75 0.05
CA VAL A 755 24.77 19.60 1.08
C VAL A 755 26.10 20.20 0.62
N ALA A 756 26.49 20.01 -0.65
CA ALA A 756 27.68 20.65 -1.20
C ALA A 756 27.57 22.19 -1.23
N TRP A 757 26.40 22.73 -1.57
CA TRP A 757 26.13 24.16 -1.55
C TRP A 757 26.11 24.74 -0.12
N MET A 758 25.45 24.06 0.83
CA MET A 758 25.45 24.42 2.25
C MET A 758 26.87 24.47 2.81
N ASP A 759 27.71 23.49 2.47
CA ASP A 759 29.10 23.44 2.93
C ASP A 759 29.99 24.55 2.32
N GLU A 760 29.65 25.08 1.15
CA GLU A 760 30.27 26.30 0.63
C GLU A 760 29.80 27.53 1.41
N GLN A 761 28.48 27.68 1.62
CA GLN A 761 27.94 28.84 2.33
C GLN A 761 28.40 28.90 3.78
N PHE A 762 28.40 27.78 4.51
CA PHE A 762 28.82 27.74 5.91
C PHE A 762 30.30 28.07 6.11
N LYS A 763 31.18 27.83 5.12
CA LYS A 763 32.57 28.33 5.14
C LYS A 763 32.68 29.87 5.06
N SER A 764 31.62 30.56 4.64
CA SER A 764 31.52 32.03 4.67
C SER A 764 30.79 32.58 5.89
N MET A 765 30.22 31.70 6.73
CA MET A 765 29.51 32.04 7.98
C MET A 765 30.29 31.66 9.26
N LYS A 766 31.32 30.82 9.11
CA LYS A 766 32.37 30.55 10.12
C LYS A 766 33.36 31.71 10.18
#